data_AF-A0A0M9F6A5-F1
#
_entry.id   AF-A0A0M9F6A5-F1
#
_cell.length_a   1.000
_cell.length_b   1.000
_cell.length_c   1.000
_cell.angle_alpha   90.00
_cell.angle_beta   90.00
_cell.angle_gamma   90.00
#
_symmetry.space_group_name_H-M   'P 1'
#
loop_
_entity.id
_entity.type
_entity.pdbx_description
1 polymer ?
#
loop_
_entity_poly.entity_id
_entity_poly.type
_entity_poly.pdbx_seq_one_letter_code
_entity_poly.pdbx_strand_id
1 'polypeptide(L)'
;MAPKKAANNSSKSNEDDGFTAGKIYSISGPVVIAEDMIGVAMYELVRVGHDNLVGEVIRINGDQASIQVYEETSGVMVGDPVYRTGKPLSVELGPGLLNGIYDGIQRPLEAISKMAKSIYIPRGIAVPALDRDKKWEFTPSVKVGDHLSGGDVWGSVFENSFLANHKILFPPRARGTVTKIASKGEYTVVDNILEVEFDGKKTEYPMMQSWPVRVPRPSNDKKSADQPFIVGQRVLDALFPSVQGGTVAIPGAFGCGKTVISQSVSKFSNSDVIVYVGCGERGNEMAEVLKDFPELTIEVDGRKEPIMKRTTLIANTSNMPVAAREASIYTGITVAEYFRDQGLNVAMMADSSSRWAEALRELSGRLGEMPADQGFPAYLGAKLASFYERAGRVQTLGSPEREGSVSIVGAVSPPGGDFSDPVTTATLGIVQVFWGLDKKLAQRKHFPSINTSASYSKYNNILDKYYEKNYPDFPRLRDRIKQLLSDSEELDQVVQLVGKSALSDPDKITLDIAGLIKEDFLQQNGYSDYDQFCPIWKTEWMMKLMVGFHDEAQKVIAQGQSWAKVREATSELQANLRQLKFEVPTDGQEVITKRYEEIQQKMTDKFAAVMDENLQSTQNKLKLAHGHIDTAFFLILFQPLTPRTMSEELQDEVEAINSIYGDGSLVPSDDDSSIYILNLPGGASSLRLKFPSDYPSQPPTVLGTHHSSGGVKGAGARDLGLFRDALTEVFQEGLVCLFDAVEEFTRRAEEQKSEPQEMEPLAASTPEEEYYEEPDFPPPEWVLSDLVTESKSTFLAHVARVTSPGQARYYVQLLLASDKRIRGATHNMTAWRIRGPGASSFQDCDDDGEAAAGGRMLHLMQVMDVWDAMVVVTRWYGGVQLGPRRFALINAVARDGLVKAGLVKEEKQEKKRGK
;
A
#
# COMPACT_ATOMS: atom_id res chain seq x y z
N MET A 1 7.83 -13.71 -57.54
CA MET A 1 7.35 -15.11 -57.51
C MET A 1 6.57 -15.30 -56.22
N ALA A 2 5.24 -15.40 -56.31
CA ALA A 2 4.38 -15.56 -55.14
C ALA A 2 4.58 -16.95 -54.50
N PRO A 3 4.68 -17.07 -53.16
CA PRO A 3 4.75 -18.37 -52.53
C PRO A 3 3.37 -19.03 -52.56
N LYS A 4 3.35 -20.29 -53.01
CA LYS A 4 2.16 -21.15 -53.08
C LYS A 4 1.54 -21.29 -51.69
N LYS A 5 0.24 -20.99 -51.58
CA LYS A 5 -0.61 -21.35 -50.43
C LYS A 5 -0.43 -22.84 -50.15
N ALA A 6 0.10 -23.19 -48.98
CA ALA A 6 0.04 -24.54 -48.46
C ALA A 6 -1.44 -24.89 -48.22
N ALA A 7 -1.90 -25.97 -48.83
CA ALA A 7 -3.27 -26.45 -48.71
C ALA A 7 -3.54 -26.83 -47.24
N ASN A 8 -4.48 -26.13 -46.62
CA ASN A 8 -5.10 -26.51 -45.35
C ASN A 8 -5.79 -27.87 -45.53
N ASN A 9 -5.21 -28.92 -44.97
CA ASN A 9 -5.85 -30.25 -44.88
C ASN A 9 -6.74 -30.40 -43.64
N SER A 10 -7.06 -29.30 -42.94
CA SER A 10 -7.96 -29.26 -41.78
C SER A 10 -9.42 -28.93 -42.13
N SER A 11 -9.75 -28.67 -43.39
CA SER A 11 -11.11 -28.28 -43.79
C SER A 11 -12.09 -29.45 -43.94
N LYS A 12 -11.63 -30.71 -43.85
CA LYS A 12 -12.48 -31.90 -44.08
C LYS A 12 -13.07 -32.55 -42.82
N SER A 13 -12.75 -32.08 -41.61
CA SER A 13 -13.26 -32.69 -40.37
C SER A 13 -14.36 -31.90 -39.67
N ASN A 14 -14.76 -30.72 -40.17
CA ASN A 14 -15.75 -29.86 -39.52
C ASN A 14 -17.11 -29.80 -40.25
N GLU A 15 -17.29 -30.50 -41.37
CA GLU A 15 -18.58 -30.53 -42.09
C GLU A 15 -19.59 -31.55 -41.52
N ASP A 16 -19.19 -32.40 -40.56
CA ASP A 16 -20.01 -33.52 -40.06
C ASP A 16 -20.75 -33.27 -38.73
N ASP A 17 -20.62 -32.10 -38.09
CA ASP A 17 -21.25 -31.86 -36.77
C ASP A 17 -22.71 -31.38 -36.83
N GLY A 18 -23.33 -31.25 -38.01
CA GLY A 18 -24.79 -31.06 -38.15
C GLY A 18 -25.38 -29.76 -37.58
N PHE A 19 -24.57 -28.84 -37.05
CA PHE A 19 -25.03 -27.56 -36.53
C PHE A 19 -25.14 -26.52 -37.65
N THR A 20 -26.33 -25.94 -37.81
CA THR A 20 -26.53 -24.75 -38.65
C THR A 20 -25.62 -23.63 -38.15
N ALA A 21 -24.84 -23.03 -39.06
CA ALA A 21 -24.02 -21.86 -38.78
C ALA A 21 -24.89 -20.61 -38.65
N GLY A 22 -24.65 -19.81 -37.61
CA GLY A 22 -25.29 -18.51 -37.46
C GLY A 22 -24.66 -17.46 -38.35
N LYS A 23 -25.22 -16.26 -38.35
CA LYS A 23 -24.73 -15.13 -39.13
C LYS A 23 -24.58 -13.90 -38.26
N ILE A 24 -23.52 -13.12 -38.49
CA ILE A 24 -23.33 -11.87 -37.77
C ILE A 24 -24.38 -10.86 -38.20
N TYR A 25 -25.13 -10.32 -37.22
CA TYR A 25 -26.13 -9.27 -37.41
C TYR A 25 -25.56 -7.88 -37.11
N SER A 26 -24.81 -7.75 -36.01
CA SER A 26 -24.24 -6.47 -35.57
C SER A 26 -22.89 -6.65 -34.90
N ILE A 27 -22.03 -5.63 -34.99
CA ILE A 27 -20.68 -5.62 -34.40
C ILE A 27 -20.49 -4.30 -33.67
N SER A 28 -20.17 -4.36 -32.38
CA SER A 28 -19.87 -3.20 -31.53
C SER A 28 -18.61 -3.47 -30.70
N GLY A 29 -17.47 -3.03 -31.21
CA GLY A 29 -16.16 -3.34 -30.62
C GLY A 29 -15.94 -4.86 -30.55
N PRO A 30 -15.57 -5.44 -29.39
CA PRO A 30 -15.39 -6.89 -29.24
C PRO A 30 -16.70 -7.66 -29.04
N VAL A 31 -17.85 -6.98 -28.91
CA VAL A 31 -19.15 -7.63 -28.78
C VAL A 31 -19.76 -7.76 -30.18
N VAL A 32 -20.05 -9.01 -30.57
CA VAL A 32 -20.66 -9.37 -31.84
C VAL A 32 -22.03 -9.99 -31.55
N ILE A 33 -23.07 -9.54 -32.24
CA ILE A 33 -24.41 -10.12 -32.15
C ILE A 33 -24.62 -10.98 -33.39
N ALA A 34 -24.91 -12.26 -33.19
CA ALA A 34 -25.20 -13.20 -34.25
C ALA A 34 -26.67 -13.67 -34.20
N GLU A 35 -27.29 -13.77 -35.37
CA GLU A 35 -28.63 -14.33 -35.62
C GLU A 35 -28.53 -15.79 -36.10
N ASP A 36 -29.67 -16.47 -36.17
CA ASP A 36 -29.77 -17.90 -36.52
C ASP A 36 -29.00 -18.83 -35.56
N MET A 37 -28.84 -18.43 -34.28
CA MET A 37 -28.05 -19.14 -33.26
C MET A 37 -28.91 -20.04 -32.34
N ILE A 38 -29.99 -20.62 -32.85
CA ILE A 38 -30.91 -21.45 -32.05
C ILE A 38 -30.18 -22.72 -31.54
N GLY A 39 -30.28 -22.95 -30.23
CA GLY A 39 -29.66 -24.09 -29.56
C GLY A 39 -28.21 -23.86 -29.12
N VAL A 40 -27.72 -22.61 -29.18
CA VAL A 40 -26.46 -22.22 -28.53
C VAL A 40 -26.64 -22.17 -27.00
N ALA A 41 -25.61 -22.57 -26.26
CA ALA A 41 -25.59 -22.48 -24.81
C ALA A 41 -24.89 -21.21 -24.31
N MET A 42 -25.26 -20.76 -23.10
CA MET A 42 -24.53 -19.71 -22.40
C MET A 42 -23.10 -20.17 -22.11
N TYR A 43 -22.12 -19.29 -22.29
CA TYR A 43 -20.68 -19.55 -22.17
C TYR A 43 -20.12 -20.59 -23.16
N GLU A 44 -20.86 -20.89 -24.23
CA GLU A 44 -20.37 -21.74 -25.31
C GLU A 44 -19.32 -21.00 -26.14
N LEU A 45 -18.26 -21.70 -26.53
CA LEU A 45 -17.23 -21.19 -27.42
C LEU A 45 -17.72 -21.27 -28.87
N VAL A 46 -17.49 -20.21 -29.62
CA VAL A 46 -17.89 -20.07 -31.02
C VAL A 46 -16.70 -19.57 -31.86
N ARG A 47 -16.73 -19.86 -33.15
CA ARG A 47 -15.77 -19.34 -34.13
C ARG A 47 -16.47 -18.32 -35.01
N VAL A 48 -16.04 -17.07 -34.92
CA VAL A 48 -16.68 -15.91 -35.55
C VAL A 48 -15.89 -15.51 -36.80
N GLY A 49 -16.59 -15.29 -37.91
CA GLY A 49 -15.98 -14.77 -39.13
C GLY A 49 -15.31 -15.82 -40.00
N HIS A 50 -14.88 -15.42 -41.18
CA HIS A 50 -14.08 -16.26 -42.07
C HIS A 50 -12.70 -16.63 -41.50
N ASP A 51 -12.16 -15.75 -40.66
CA ASP A 51 -10.89 -15.97 -39.96
C ASP A 51 -11.03 -16.91 -38.75
N ASN A 52 -12.24 -17.39 -38.42
CA ASN A 52 -12.52 -18.29 -37.30
C ASN A 52 -12.01 -17.76 -35.94
N LEU A 53 -12.27 -16.48 -35.66
CA LEU A 53 -11.88 -15.84 -34.41
C LEU A 53 -12.58 -16.53 -33.24
N VAL A 54 -11.85 -16.75 -32.14
CA VAL A 54 -12.41 -17.38 -30.95
C VAL A 54 -13.29 -16.39 -30.20
N GLY A 55 -14.53 -16.77 -29.91
CA GLY A 55 -15.45 -16.00 -29.07
C GLY A 55 -16.24 -16.86 -28.10
N GLU A 56 -16.89 -16.24 -27.13
CA GLU A 56 -17.74 -16.89 -26.13
C GLU A 56 -19.11 -16.22 -26.07
N VAL A 57 -20.17 -17.01 -25.99
CA VAL A 57 -21.55 -16.51 -25.88
C VAL A 57 -21.81 -16.02 -24.46
N ILE A 58 -22.23 -14.77 -24.32
CA ILE A 58 -22.45 -14.10 -23.03
C ILE A 58 -23.91 -13.79 -22.73
N ARG A 59 -24.75 -13.68 -23.77
CA ARG A 59 -26.19 -13.42 -23.63
C ARG A 59 -26.96 -14.04 -24.79
N ILE A 60 -28.13 -14.57 -24.50
CA ILE A 60 -29.04 -15.15 -25.49
C ILE A 60 -30.39 -14.44 -25.37
N ASN A 61 -30.86 -13.86 -26.49
CA ASN A 61 -32.15 -13.21 -26.60
C ASN A 61 -32.90 -13.83 -27.80
N GLY A 62 -33.74 -14.84 -27.55
CA GLY A 62 -34.47 -15.50 -28.63
C GLY A 62 -33.53 -16.25 -29.59
N ASP A 63 -33.52 -15.84 -30.85
CA ASP A 63 -32.65 -16.35 -31.93
C ASP A 63 -31.30 -15.61 -32.04
N GLN A 64 -31.16 -14.50 -31.33
CA GLN A 64 -29.93 -13.69 -31.27
C GLN A 64 -29.05 -14.09 -30.10
N ALA A 65 -27.76 -14.26 -30.36
CA ALA A 65 -26.72 -14.49 -29.36
C ALA A 65 -25.70 -13.35 -29.36
N SER A 66 -25.48 -12.73 -28.21
CA SER A 66 -24.37 -11.80 -28.00
C SER A 66 -23.12 -12.61 -27.65
N ILE A 67 -22.08 -12.41 -28.45
CA ILE A 67 -20.80 -13.12 -28.41
C ILE A 67 -19.72 -12.11 -28.08
N GLN A 68 -18.88 -12.43 -27.11
CA GLN A 68 -17.66 -11.72 -26.81
C GLN A 68 -16.50 -12.36 -27.56
N VAL A 69 -15.83 -11.61 -28.42
CA VAL A 69 -14.68 -12.11 -29.18
C VAL A 69 -13.40 -11.91 -28.37
N TYR A 70 -12.58 -12.96 -28.28
CA TYR A 70 -11.28 -12.96 -27.57
C TYR A 70 -10.13 -12.37 -28.39
N GLU A 71 -10.41 -12.05 -29.64
CA GLU A 71 -9.49 -11.46 -30.61
C GLU A 71 -10.02 -10.09 -31.10
N GLU A 72 -9.20 -9.39 -31.86
CA GLU A 72 -9.62 -8.14 -32.48
C GLU A 72 -10.66 -8.39 -33.58
N THR A 73 -11.79 -7.69 -33.53
CA THR A 73 -12.92 -7.83 -34.47
C THR A 73 -12.75 -6.99 -35.74
N SER A 74 -11.66 -6.24 -35.87
CA SER A 74 -11.35 -5.42 -37.04
C SER A 74 -11.34 -6.25 -38.34
N GLY A 75 -12.23 -5.94 -39.28
CA GLY A 75 -12.31 -6.65 -40.57
C GLY A 75 -13.34 -7.77 -40.62
N VAL A 76 -14.03 -8.06 -39.51
CA VAL A 76 -15.24 -8.89 -39.49
C VAL A 76 -16.40 -8.08 -40.07
N MET A 77 -17.23 -8.70 -40.92
CA MET A 77 -18.35 -8.04 -41.60
C MET A 77 -19.70 -8.63 -41.18
N VAL A 78 -20.76 -7.82 -41.36
CA VAL A 78 -22.15 -8.30 -41.19
C VAL A 78 -22.45 -9.35 -42.25
N GLY A 79 -23.07 -10.47 -41.84
CA GLY A 79 -23.34 -11.61 -42.68
C GLY A 79 -22.26 -12.70 -42.67
N ASP A 80 -21.10 -12.46 -42.05
CA ASP A 80 -20.08 -13.49 -41.87
C ASP A 80 -20.62 -14.67 -41.03
N PRO A 81 -20.15 -15.90 -41.27
CA PRO A 81 -20.63 -17.08 -40.57
C PRO A 81 -20.10 -17.15 -39.12
N VAL A 82 -20.92 -17.72 -38.24
CA VAL A 82 -20.56 -18.07 -36.86
C VAL A 82 -20.75 -19.56 -36.63
N TYR A 83 -19.67 -20.26 -36.35
CA TYR A 83 -19.68 -21.71 -36.09
C TYR A 83 -19.71 -21.99 -34.59
N ARG A 84 -20.60 -22.90 -34.19
CA ARG A 84 -20.74 -23.37 -32.81
C ARG A 84 -19.78 -24.52 -32.52
N THR A 85 -19.28 -24.61 -31.29
CA THR A 85 -18.41 -25.73 -30.88
C THR A 85 -19.09 -26.71 -29.93
N GLY A 86 -20.26 -26.35 -29.37
CA GLY A 86 -21.00 -27.15 -28.40
C GLY A 86 -20.31 -27.30 -27.04
N LYS A 87 -19.18 -26.63 -26.82
CA LYS A 87 -18.35 -26.76 -25.61
C LYS A 87 -18.01 -25.38 -25.04
N PRO A 88 -17.94 -25.24 -23.71
CA PRO A 88 -17.46 -24.01 -23.10
C PRO A 88 -15.94 -23.86 -23.30
N LEU A 89 -15.43 -22.65 -23.03
CA LEU A 89 -13.99 -22.41 -23.00
C LEU A 89 -13.31 -23.41 -22.06
N SER A 90 -12.46 -24.24 -22.64
CA SER A 90 -11.81 -25.36 -21.96
C SER A 90 -10.33 -25.36 -22.26
N VAL A 91 -9.54 -25.74 -21.26
CA VAL A 91 -8.08 -25.84 -21.35
C VAL A 91 -7.66 -27.30 -21.50
N GLU A 92 -6.60 -27.53 -22.26
CA GLU A 92 -5.94 -28.83 -22.37
C GLU A 92 -4.97 -28.99 -21.19
N LEU A 93 -5.14 -30.07 -20.42
CA LEU A 93 -4.33 -30.39 -19.25
C LEU A 93 -3.61 -31.71 -19.50
N GLY A 94 -2.30 -31.75 -19.27
CA GLY A 94 -1.49 -32.94 -19.51
C GLY A 94 0.02 -32.66 -19.41
N PRO A 95 0.86 -33.62 -19.78
CA PRO A 95 2.31 -33.43 -19.82
C PRO A 95 2.69 -32.45 -20.94
N GLY A 96 3.62 -31.54 -20.65
CA GLY A 96 4.06 -30.45 -21.53
C GLY A 96 3.54 -29.07 -21.15
N LEU A 97 2.82 -28.93 -20.03
CA LEU A 97 2.38 -27.64 -19.49
C LEU A 97 3.50 -26.88 -18.76
N LEU A 98 4.41 -27.60 -18.12
CA LEU A 98 5.56 -26.98 -17.44
C LEU A 98 6.54 -26.46 -18.50
N ASN A 99 7.23 -25.35 -18.20
CA ASN A 99 8.09 -24.63 -19.15
C ASN A 99 7.30 -23.99 -20.33
N GLY A 100 5.98 -24.12 -20.37
CA GLY A 100 5.11 -23.52 -21.37
C GLY A 100 4.81 -22.05 -21.09
N ILE A 101 4.85 -21.24 -22.14
CA ILE A 101 4.42 -19.83 -22.14
C ILE A 101 3.18 -19.71 -23.01
N TYR A 102 2.06 -19.39 -22.38
CA TYR A 102 0.73 -19.36 -22.98
C TYR A 102 0.17 -17.95 -23.04
N ASP A 103 -0.76 -17.70 -23.96
CA ASP A 103 -1.64 -16.53 -23.93
C ASP A 103 -2.89 -16.77 -23.06
N GLY A 104 -3.79 -15.78 -22.97
CA GLY A 104 -5.00 -15.86 -22.14
C GLY A 104 -5.98 -17.00 -22.49
N ILE A 105 -5.92 -17.53 -23.71
CA ILE A 105 -6.73 -18.67 -24.17
C ILE A 105 -5.90 -19.95 -24.36
N GLN A 106 -4.74 -20.02 -23.69
CA GLN A 106 -3.87 -21.19 -23.62
C GLN A 106 -3.15 -21.56 -24.94
N ARG A 107 -2.88 -20.62 -25.84
CA ARG A 107 -2.06 -20.86 -27.03
C ARG A 107 -0.57 -20.62 -26.74
N PRO A 108 0.34 -21.53 -27.14
CA PRO A 108 1.76 -21.39 -26.88
C PRO A 108 2.40 -20.31 -27.76
N LEU A 109 2.98 -19.28 -27.14
CA LEU A 109 3.56 -18.13 -27.84
C LEU A 109 4.77 -18.51 -28.72
N GLU A 110 5.59 -19.46 -28.26
CA GLU A 110 6.75 -19.94 -29.03
C GLU A 110 6.31 -20.63 -30.34
N ALA A 111 5.26 -21.46 -30.27
CA ALA A 111 4.74 -22.15 -31.44
C ALA A 111 4.05 -21.20 -32.41
N ILE A 112 3.31 -20.20 -31.90
CA ILE A 112 2.74 -19.11 -32.71
C ILE A 112 3.86 -18.38 -33.47
N SER A 113 4.94 -18.00 -32.78
CA SER A 113 6.07 -17.30 -33.40
C SER A 113 6.74 -18.14 -34.50
N LYS A 114 6.97 -19.44 -34.25
CA LYS A 114 7.54 -20.38 -35.24
C LYS A 114 6.64 -20.57 -36.46
N MET A 115 5.32 -20.69 -36.25
CA MET A 115 4.35 -20.89 -37.33
C MET A 115 4.14 -19.62 -38.16
N ALA A 116 3.94 -18.48 -37.50
CA ALA A 116 3.69 -17.20 -38.16
C ALA A 116 4.95 -16.59 -38.79
N LYS A 117 6.16 -16.96 -38.31
CA LYS A 117 7.44 -16.36 -38.70
C LYS A 117 7.42 -14.83 -38.62
N SER A 118 6.74 -14.32 -37.61
CA SER A 118 6.50 -12.90 -37.36
C SER A 118 6.66 -12.62 -35.87
N ILE A 119 6.93 -11.35 -35.55
CA ILE A 119 6.90 -10.84 -34.17
C ILE A 119 5.47 -10.54 -33.69
N TYR A 120 4.51 -10.48 -34.62
CA TYR A 120 3.10 -10.22 -34.33
C TYR A 120 2.31 -11.53 -34.28
N ILE A 121 1.32 -11.58 -33.40
CA ILE A 121 0.35 -12.68 -33.32
C ILE A 121 -0.70 -12.46 -34.42
N PRO A 122 -0.77 -13.32 -35.45
CA PRO A 122 -1.81 -13.19 -36.46
C PRO A 122 -3.19 -13.56 -35.89
N ARG A 123 -4.23 -12.95 -36.44
CA ARG A 123 -5.62 -13.22 -36.06
C ARG A 123 -6.08 -14.57 -36.60
N GLY A 124 -6.97 -15.24 -35.86
CA GLY A 124 -7.54 -16.53 -36.26
C GLY A 124 -6.55 -17.69 -36.21
N ILE A 125 -5.36 -17.50 -35.61
CA ILE A 125 -4.37 -18.57 -35.52
C ILE A 125 -4.81 -19.63 -34.51
N ALA A 126 -4.99 -20.84 -35.00
CA ALA A 126 -5.32 -22.01 -34.20
C ALA A 126 -4.06 -22.87 -34.03
N VAL A 127 -3.45 -22.81 -32.85
CA VAL A 127 -2.33 -23.68 -32.45
C VAL A 127 -2.79 -24.53 -31.25
N PRO A 128 -2.56 -25.85 -31.25
CA PRO A 128 -2.81 -26.69 -30.09
C PRO A 128 -2.08 -26.19 -28.84
N ALA A 129 -2.66 -26.37 -27.65
CA ALA A 129 -2.04 -25.92 -26.41
C ALA A 129 -0.84 -26.81 -26.05
N LEU A 130 -1.00 -28.13 -26.21
CA LEU A 130 0.07 -29.11 -26.02
C LEU A 130 0.69 -29.53 -27.36
N ASP A 131 1.99 -29.80 -27.35
CA ASP A 131 2.71 -30.33 -28.50
C ASP A 131 2.25 -31.77 -28.80
N ARG A 132 1.72 -31.99 -30.00
CA ARG A 132 1.18 -33.27 -30.45
C ARG A 132 2.24 -34.21 -31.02
N ASP A 133 3.40 -33.67 -31.40
CA ASP A 133 4.48 -34.43 -32.02
C ASP A 133 5.48 -34.95 -30.97
N LYS A 134 5.55 -34.29 -29.81
CA LYS A 134 6.44 -34.68 -28.71
C LYS A 134 5.99 -36.00 -28.09
N LYS A 135 6.95 -36.93 -27.98
CA LYS A 135 6.78 -38.22 -27.32
C LYS A 135 7.23 -38.16 -25.87
N TRP A 136 6.49 -38.87 -25.02
CA TRP A 136 6.70 -38.94 -23.59
C TRP A 136 6.82 -40.40 -23.13
N GLU A 137 7.74 -40.67 -22.21
CA GLU A 137 7.88 -41.98 -21.60
C GLU A 137 6.77 -42.23 -20.58
N PHE A 138 5.81 -43.07 -20.95
CA PHE A 138 4.67 -43.44 -20.11
C PHE A 138 4.94 -44.72 -19.34
N THR A 139 4.61 -44.72 -18.05
CA THR A 139 4.62 -45.92 -17.20
C THR A 139 3.22 -46.15 -16.61
N PRO A 140 2.55 -47.28 -16.96
CA PRO A 140 1.21 -47.58 -16.42
C PRO A 140 1.28 -47.94 -14.93
N SER A 141 0.29 -47.49 -14.17
CA SER A 141 0.13 -47.81 -12.73
C SER A 141 -0.98 -48.84 -12.46
N VAL A 142 -1.90 -49.04 -13.40
CA VAL A 142 -3.09 -49.91 -13.25
C VAL A 142 -3.04 -51.10 -14.21
N LYS A 143 -3.82 -52.14 -13.93
CA LYS A 143 -3.91 -53.37 -14.72
C LYS A 143 -5.27 -53.49 -15.41
N VAL A 144 -5.32 -54.32 -16.45
CA VAL A 144 -6.58 -54.69 -17.11
C VAL A 144 -7.47 -55.41 -16.09
N GLY A 145 -8.73 -54.98 -15.99
CA GLY A 145 -9.71 -55.46 -15.03
C GLY A 145 -9.84 -54.61 -13.75
N ASP A 146 -8.95 -53.64 -13.52
CA ASP A 146 -9.08 -52.74 -12.37
C ASP A 146 -10.26 -51.77 -12.57
N HIS A 147 -10.94 -51.42 -11.47
CA HIS A 147 -11.99 -50.40 -11.46
C HIS A 147 -11.38 -49.02 -11.24
N LEU A 148 -11.70 -48.08 -12.12
CA LEU A 148 -11.27 -46.69 -12.04
C LEU A 148 -12.46 -45.76 -11.76
N SER A 149 -12.17 -44.76 -10.95
CA SER A 149 -13.03 -43.64 -10.59
C SER A 149 -12.34 -42.31 -10.95
N GLY A 150 -13.13 -41.24 -11.03
CA GLY A 150 -12.63 -39.93 -11.39
C GLY A 150 -11.53 -39.44 -10.44
N GLY A 151 -10.40 -39.01 -11.00
CA GLY A 151 -9.22 -38.58 -10.23
C GLY A 151 -8.20 -39.69 -9.96
N ASP A 152 -8.48 -40.95 -10.29
CA ASP A 152 -7.51 -42.04 -10.09
C ASP A 152 -6.26 -41.85 -10.95
N VAL A 153 -5.10 -42.17 -10.39
CA VAL A 153 -3.83 -42.16 -11.14
C VAL A 153 -3.66 -43.49 -11.83
N TRP A 154 -3.72 -43.49 -13.15
CA TRP A 154 -3.62 -44.71 -13.95
C TRP A 154 -2.26 -44.84 -14.67
N GLY A 155 -1.45 -43.80 -14.65
CA GLY A 155 -0.06 -43.85 -15.11
C GLY A 155 0.73 -42.61 -14.74
N SER A 156 2.02 -42.66 -15.00
CA SER A 156 2.95 -41.56 -14.75
C SER A 156 3.85 -41.32 -15.96
N VAL A 157 4.21 -40.05 -16.16
CA VAL A 157 5.11 -39.60 -17.23
C VAL A 157 6.28 -38.83 -16.61
N PHE A 158 7.47 -39.03 -17.15
CA PHE A 158 8.60 -38.16 -16.84
C PHE A 158 8.52 -36.87 -17.66
N GLU A 159 8.23 -35.74 -17.00
CA GLU A 159 8.16 -34.45 -17.67
C GLU A 159 9.50 -33.70 -17.62
N ASN A 160 9.98 -33.41 -16.41
CA ASN A 160 11.17 -32.60 -16.15
C ASN A 160 11.95 -33.15 -14.93
N SER A 161 13.18 -32.66 -14.71
CA SER A 161 13.99 -33.00 -13.53
C SER A 161 13.28 -32.71 -12.19
N PHE A 162 12.49 -31.63 -12.12
CA PHE A 162 11.72 -31.27 -10.91
C PHE A 162 10.49 -32.15 -10.70
N LEU A 163 9.75 -32.42 -11.79
CA LEU A 163 8.57 -33.26 -11.76
C LEU A 163 8.88 -34.58 -12.48
N ALA A 164 9.64 -35.43 -11.79
CA ALA A 164 10.04 -36.73 -12.33
C ALA A 164 8.84 -37.65 -12.57
N ASN A 165 7.77 -37.49 -11.79
CA ASN A 165 6.54 -38.27 -11.92
C ASN A 165 5.33 -37.34 -12.10
N HIS A 166 5.08 -36.91 -13.34
CA HIS A 166 3.82 -36.27 -13.71
C HIS A 166 2.72 -37.34 -13.69
N LYS A 167 1.78 -37.22 -12.76
CA LYS A 167 0.71 -38.23 -12.58
C LYS A 167 -0.42 -37.95 -13.57
N ILE A 168 -0.73 -38.93 -14.40
CA ILE A 168 -1.86 -38.84 -15.35
C ILE A 168 -3.14 -39.26 -14.61
N LEU A 169 -4.06 -38.30 -14.50
CA LEU A 169 -5.30 -38.44 -13.76
C LEU A 169 -6.43 -38.92 -14.67
N PHE A 170 -7.31 -39.76 -14.14
CA PHE A 170 -8.53 -40.13 -14.83
C PHE A 170 -9.54 -38.98 -14.76
N PRO A 171 -10.25 -38.63 -15.86
CA PRO A 171 -11.17 -37.49 -15.86
C PRO A 171 -12.22 -37.56 -14.73
N PRO A 172 -12.47 -36.47 -13.97
CA PRO A 172 -13.28 -36.54 -12.75
C PRO A 172 -14.72 -37.05 -12.90
N ARG A 173 -15.31 -36.91 -14.10
CA ARG A 173 -16.69 -37.36 -14.38
C ARG A 173 -16.77 -38.79 -14.93
N ALA A 174 -15.63 -39.41 -15.20
CA ALA A 174 -15.56 -40.75 -15.76
C ALA A 174 -15.41 -41.80 -14.64
N ARG A 175 -15.95 -42.99 -14.88
CA ARG A 175 -15.78 -44.19 -14.05
C ARG A 175 -15.92 -45.42 -14.94
N GLY A 176 -15.34 -46.54 -14.56
CA GLY A 176 -15.53 -47.81 -15.26
C GLY A 176 -14.41 -48.81 -15.01
N THR A 177 -14.40 -49.89 -15.78
CA THR A 177 -13.41 -50.97 -15.65
C THR A 177 -12.44 -50.94 -16.81
N VAL A 178 -11.14 -51.07 -16.54
CA VAL A 178 -10.09 -51.04 -17.59
C VAL A 178 -10.19 -52.27 -18.47
N THR A 179 -10.43 -52.07 -19.77
CA THR A 179 -10.43 -53.16 -20.78
C THR A 179 -9.10 -53.30 -21.48
N LYS A 180 -8.40 -52.17 -21.69
CA LYS A 180 -7.09 -52.14 -22.35
C LYS A 180 -6.25 -51.00 -21.78
N ILE A 181 -4.97 -51.26 -21.55
CA ILE A 181 -3.97 -50.27 -21.19
C ILE A 181 -2.69 -50.47 -22.01
N ALA A 182 -2.09 -49.37 -22.46
CA ALA A 182 -0.82 -49.38 -23.17
C ALA A 182 0.33 -49.84 -22.24
N SER A 183 1.29 -50.59 -22.80
CA SER A 183 2.51 -50.98 -22.09
C SER A 183 3.42 -49.78 -21.83
N LYS A 184 4.42 -49.94 -20.95
CA LYS A 184 5.47 -48.92 -20.78
C LYS A 184 6.15 -48.63 -22.12
N GLY A 185 6.25 -47.36 -22.52
CA GLY A 185 6.79 -46.97 -23.82
C GLY A 185 6.68 -45.47 -24.09
N GLU A 186 7.09 -45.07 -25.28
CA GLU A 186 6.97 -43.69 -25.76
C GLU A 186 5.65 -43.47 -26.51
N TYR A 187 4.86 -42.51 -26.06
CA TYR A 187 3.58 -42.16 -26.67
C TYR A 187 3.43 -40.63 -26.76
N THR A 188 2.61 -40.17 -27.69
CA THR A 188 2.24 -38.75 -27.78
C THR A 188 1.09 -38.42 -26.82
N VAL A 189 0.83 -37.13 -26.61
CA VAL A 189 -0.27 -36.68 -25.74
C VAL A 189 -1.67 -37.03 -26.28
N VAL A 190 -1.77 -37.31 -27.59
CA VAL A 190 -3.04 -37.60 -28.30
C VAL A 190 -3.27 -39.10 -28.46
N ASP A 191 -2.24 -39.94 -28.29
CA ASP A 191 -2.39 -41.38 -28.45
C ASP A 191 -3.36 -41.95 -27.40
N ASN A 192 -4.31 -42.74 -27.87
CA ASN A 192 -5.28 -43.41 -27.00
C ASN A 192 -4.60 -44.58 -26.29
N ILE A 193 -4.28 -44.39 -25.01
CA ILE A 193 -3.49 -45.34 -24.21
C ILE A 193 -4.32 -46.09 -23.16
N LEU A 194 -5.55 -45.66 -22.88
CA LEU A 194 -6.46 -46.30 -21.94
C LEU A 194 -7.85 -46.49 -22.57
N GLU A 195 -8.40 -47.70 -22.46
CA GLU A 195 -9.80 -48.00 -22.78
C GLU A 195 -10.52 -48.46 -21.51
N VAL A 196 -11.66 -47.83 -21.23
CA VAL A 196 -12.49 -48.11 -20.06
C VAL A 196 -13.91 -48.46 -20.52
N GLU A 197 -14.50 -49.47 -19.90
CA GLU A 197 -15.89 -49.85 -20.13
C GLU A 197 -16.77 -49.47 -18.94
N PHE A 198 -17.88 -48.78 -19.22
CA PHE A 198 -18.91 -48.44 -18.25
C PHE A 198 -20.30 -48.57 -18.89
N ASP A 199 -21.22 -49.27 -18.22
CA ASP A 199 -22.58 -49.56 -18.71
C ASP A 199 -22.63 -50.09 -20.16
N GLY A 200 -21.67 -50.94 -20.54
CA GLY A 200 -21.57 -51.54 -21.88
C GLY A 200 -21.05 -50.58 -22.98
N LYS A 201 -20.70 -49.34 -22.64
CA LYS A 201 -20.05 -48.39 -23.55
C LYS A 201 -18.55 -48.33 -23.27
N LYS A 202 -17.75 -48.57 -24.30
CA LYS A 202 -16.28 -48.43 -24.27
C LYS A 202 -15.89 -47.01 -24.64
N THR A 203 -15.06 -46.38 -23.82
CA THR A 203 -14.50 -45.04 -24.06
C THR A 203 -12.98 -45.08 -24.00
N GLU A 204 -12.35 -44.42 -24.96
CA GLU A 204 -10.90 -44.30 -25.07
C GLU A 204 -10.43 -42.97 -24.47
N TYR A 205 -9.29 -42.99 -23.79
CA TYR A 205 -8.70 -41.83 -23.13
C TYR A 205 -7.22 -41.67 -23.54
N PRO A 206 -6.84 -40.46 -24.01
CA PRO A 206 -5.44 -40.09 -24.19
C PRO A 206 -4.82 -39.58 -22.87
N MET A 207 -3.54 -39.20 -22.91
CA MET A 207 -2.87 -38.59 -21.74
C MET A 207 -3.43 -37.20 -21.40
N MET A 208 -3.85 -36.45 -22.42
CA MET A 208 -4.42 -35.12 -22.23
C MET A 208 -5.90 -35.20 -21.85
N GLN A 209 -6.33 -34.27 -21.00
CA GLN A 209 -7.75 -34.08 -20.68
C GLN A 209 -8.15 -32.63 -20.97
N SER A 210 -9.40 -32.41 -21.37
CA SER A 210 -9.95 -31.06 -21.53
C SER A 210 -10.86 -30.73 -20.35
N TRP A 211 -10.69 -29.55 -19.75
CA TRP A 211 -11.50 -29.11 -18.62
C TRP A 211 -12.01 -27.66 -18.79
N PRO A 212 -13.30 -27.37 -18.51
CA PRO A 212 -13.84 -26.01 -18.59
C PRO A 212 -13.22 -25.07 -17.56
N VAL A 213 -12.77 -23.88 -17.98
CA VAL A 213 -12.02 -22.95 -17.09
C VAL A 213 -12.87 -22.30 -16.01
N ARG A 214 -14.17 -22.15 -16.27
CA ARG A 214 -15.14 -21.54 -15.36
C ARG A 214 -15.66 -22.51 -14.29
N VAL A 215 -15.37 -23.81 -14.43
CA VAL A 215 -15.80 -24.84 -13.47
C VAL A 215 -14.60 -25.23 -12.60
N PRO A 216 -14.66 -25.04 -11.27
CA PRO A 216 -13.57 -25.48 -10.40
C PRO A 216 -13.43 -27.01 -10.46
N ARG A 217 -12.19 -27.50 -10.41
CA ARG A 217 -11.94 -28.94 -10.40
C ARG A 217 -12.41 -29.54 -9.07
N PRO A 218 -13.18 -30.65 -9.12
CA PRO A 218 -13.79 -31.23 -7.92
C PRO A 218 -12.72 -31.86 -7.00
N SER A 219 -12.95 -31.76 -5.70
CA SER A 219 -12.11 -32.30 -4.63
C SER A 219 -12.94 -33.18 -3.69
N ASN A 220 -12.30 -34.06 -2.91
CA ASN A 220 -13.01 -34.92 -1.98
C ASN A 220 -13.45 -34.14 -0.73
N ASP A 221 -12.48 -33.50 -0.05
CA ASP A 221 -12.71 -32.70 1.15
C ASP A 221 -11.78 -31.48 1.21
N LYS A 222 -12.24 -30.38 1.79
CA LYS A 222 -11.43 -29.16 2.02
C LYS A 222 -10.83 -29.24 3.42
N LYS A 223 -9.50 -29.31 3.50
CA LYS A 223 -8.76 -29.38 4.77
C LYS A 223 -8.33 -27.99 5.22
N SER A 224 -8.19 -27.80 6.53
CA SER A 224 -7.55 -26.61 7.08
C SER A 224 -6.05 -26.62 6.73
N ALA A 225 -5.53 -25.47 6.30
CA ALA A 225 -4.11 -25.30 6.00
C ALA A 225 -3.32 -25.05 7.29
N ASP A 226 -2.40 -25.94 7.63
CA ASP A 226 -1.57 -25.90 8.85
C ASP A 226 -0.08 -25.70 8.58
N GLN A 227 0.35 -25.79 7.32
CA GLN A 227 1.75 -25.59 6.92
C GLN A 227 1.98 -24.14 6.46
N PRO A 228 3.09 -23.49 6.89
CA PRO A 228 3.41 -22.14 6.47
C PRO A 228 3.84 -22.08 5.01
N PHE A 229 3.40 -21.03 4.32
CA PHE A 229 3.89 -20.65 3.02
C PHE A 229 5.13 -19.78 3.19
N ILE A 230 6.30 -20.39 2.97
CA ILE A 230 7.59 -19.73 3.16
C ILE A 230 7.90 -18.98 1.88
N VAL A 231 8.12 -17.68 1.97
CA VAL A 231 8.49 -16.83 0.83
C VAL A 231 9.98 -16.51 0.83
N GLY A 232 10.63 -16.56 2.00
CA GLY A 232 12.04 -16.21 2.18
C GLY A 232 12.27 -14.74 2.51
N GLN A 233 11.20 -13.95 2.68
CA GLN A 233 11.29 -12.56 3.12
C GLN A 233 10.93 -12.47 4.60
N ARG A 234 11.82 -11.89 5.40
CA ARG A 234 11.70 -11.84 6.88
C ARG A 234 10.38 -11.24 7.35
N VAL A 235 10.00 -10.10 6.78
CA VAL A 235 8.75 -9.40 7.14
C VAL A 235 7.50 -10.20 6.77
N LEU A 236 7.52 -10.90 5.63
CA LEU A 236 6.38 -11.70 5.16
C LEU A 236 6.25 -12.98 5.97
N ASP A 237 7.36 -13.66 6.23
CA ASP A 237 7.35 -14.95 6.94
C ASP A 237 7.20 -14.77 8.47
N ALA A 238 7.63 -13.64 9.04
CA ALA A 238 7.54 -13.40 10.48
C ALA A 238 6.30 -12.62 10.91
N LEU A 239 6.05 -11.43 10.33
CA LEU A 239 4.98 -10.54 10.82
C LEU A 239 3.63 -10.89 10.21
N PHE A 240 3.60 -11.21 8.91
CA PHE A 240 2.38 -11.42 8.15
C PHE A 240 2.40 -12.77 7.40
N PRO A 241 2.59 -13.91 8.10
CA PRO A 241 2.77 -15.19 7.46
C PRO A 241 1.51 -15.63 6.72
N SER A 242 1.73 -16.35 5.62
CA SER A 242 0.69 -17.05 4.88
C SER A 242 0.82 -18.57 5.07
N VAL A 243 -0.17 -19.32 4.60
CA VAL A 243 -0.24 -20.79 4.68
C VAL A 243 -0.28 -21.40 3.29
N GLN A 244 0.19 -22.64 3.16
CA GLN A 244 0.04 -23.38 1.90
C GLN A 244 -1.43 -23.71 1.67
N GLY A 245 -2.02 -23.12 0.62
CA GLY A 245 -3.47 -23.11 0.40
C GLY A 245 -4.14 -21.79 0.80
N GLY A 246 -3.37 -20.80 1.26
CA GLY A 246 -3.88 -19.50 1.71
C GLY A 246 -4.16 -18.53 0.57
N THR A 247 -4.89 -17.47 0.90
CA THR A 247 -5.20 -16.34 0.02
C THR A 247 -4.47 -15.09 0.51
N VAL A 248 -3.70 -14.48 -0.40
CA VAL A 248 -2.89 -13.29 -0.13
C VAL A 248 -3.22 -12.21 -1.14
N ALA A 249 -3.41 -10.98 -0.66
CA ALA A 249 -3.45 -9.78 -1.50
C ALA A 249 -2.23 -8.90 -1.27
N ILE A 250 -1.64 -8.42 -2.35
CA ILE A 250 -0.55 -7.44 -2.35
C ILE A 250 -1.04 -6.17 -3.05
N PRO A 251 -1.73 -5.26 -2.34
CA PRO A 251 -2.00 -3.96 -2.93
C PRO A 251 -0.76 -3.07 -2.87
N GLY A 252 -0.67 -2.19 -3.85
CA GLY A 252 0.29 -1.10 -3.82
C GLY A 252 0.23 -0.26 -5.06
N ALA A 253 0.74 0.96 -4.98
CA ALA A 253 0.90 1.80 -6.16
C ALA A 253 1.89 1.18 -7.16
N PHE A 254 1.92 1.71 -8.38
CA PHE A 254 2.92 1.33 -9.37
C PHE A 254 4.34 1.67 -8.88
N GLY A 255 5.29 0.76 -9.08
CA GLY A 255 6.68 0.94 -8.67
C GLY A 255 6.98 0.68 -7.19
N CYS A 256 6.01 0.23 -6.38
CA CYS A 256 6.26 -0.12 -4.97
C CYS A 256 7.01 -1.44 -4.76
N GLY A 257 7.22 -2.25 -5.82
CA GLY A 257 7.93 -3.54 -5.74
C GLY A 257 7.03 -4.78 -5.75
N LYS A 258 5.79 -4.69 -6.24
CA LYS A 258 4.86 -5.83 -6.37
C LYS A 258 5.47 -6.99 -7.17
N THR A 259 5.95 -6.71 -8.38
CA THR A 259 6.57 -7.71 -9.26
C THR A 259 7.84 -8.30 -8.66
N VAL A 260 8.62 -7.52 -7.89
CA VAL A 260 9.80 -8.02 -7.17
C VAL A 260 9.40 -9.05 -6.10
N ILE A 261 8.34 -8.77 -5.33
CA ILE A 261 7.81 -9.75 -4.37
C ILE A 261 7.28 -10.99 -5.12
N SER A 262 6.57 -10.79 -6.23
CA SER A 262 6.07 -11.92 -7.04
C SER A 262 7.21 -12.80 -7.56
N GLN A 263 8.29 -12.18 -8.03
CA GLN A 263 9.48 -12.88 -8.48
C GLN A 263 10.16 -13.64 -7.32
N SER A 264 10.29 -13.02 -6.14
CA SER A 264 10.84 -13.67 -4.94
C SER A 264 10.03 -14.88 -4.51
N VAL A 265 8.69 -14.77 -4.49
CA VAL A 265 7.80 -15.91 -4.22
C VAL A 265 8.01 -17.02 -5.26
N SER A 266 8.14 -16.69 -6.55
CA SER A 266 8.38 -17.69 -7.60
C SER A 266 9.72 -18.44 -7.44
N LYS A 267 10.75 -17.75 -6.93
CA LYS A 267 12.09 -18.33 -6.72
C LYS A 267 12.16 -19.16 -5.45
N PHE A 268 11.74 -18.58 -4.34
CA PHE A 268 12.09 -19.06 -3.01
C PHE A 268 10.94 -19.77 -2.29
N SER A 269 9.74 -19.78 -2.87
CA SER A 269 8.63 -20.46 -2.22
C SER A 269 8.87 -21.95 -2.07
N ASN A 270 8.37 -22.49 -0.96
CA ASN A 270 8.32 -23.92 -0.67
C ASN A 270 7.21 -24.66 -1.46
N SER A 271 6.85 -24.15 -2.64
CA SER A 271 5.87 -24.76 -3.55
C SER A 271 6.56 -25.57 -4.64
N ASP A 272 5.92 -26.68 -5.04
CA ASP A 272 6.44 -27.60 -6.04
C ASP A 272 6.31 -27.01 -7.46
N VAL A 273 5.18 -26.33 -7.72
CA VAL A 273 4.85 -25.74 -9.03
C VAL A 273 4.40 -24.30 -8.85
N ILE A 274 4.83 -23.43 -9.77
CA ILE A 274 4.43 -22.02 -9.82
C ILE A 274 3.60 -21.78 -11.07
N VAL A 275 2.46 -21.13 -10.93
CA VAL A 275 1.64 -20.66 -12.05
C VAL A 275 1.59 -19.14 -11.99
N TYR A 276 2.24 -18.48 -12.95
CA TYR A 276 2.27 -17.02 -12.99
C TYR A 276 1.40 -16.51 -14.13
N VAL A 277 0.42 -15.68 -13.79
CA VAL A 277 -0.54 -15.08 -14.71
C VAL A 277 -0.31 -13.58 -14.76
N GLY A 278 0.21 -13.11 -15.90
CA GLY A 278 0.28 -11.71 -16.25
C GLY A 278 -1.05 -11.27 -16.87
N CYS A 279 -1.88 -10.52 -16.15
CA CYS A 279 -3.15 -9.98 -16.60
C CYS A 279 -3.06 -8.46 -16.79
N GLY A 280 -2.98 -8.03 -18.06
CA GLY A 280 -3.03 -6.61 -18.42
C GLY A 280 -1.76 -5.84 -18.08
N GLU A 281 -0.64 -6.55 -17.83
CA GLU A 281 0.66 -5.95 -17.53
C GLU A 281 1.31 -5.35 -18.76
N ARG A 282 2.29 -4.46 -18.54
CA ARG A 282 3.02 -3.85 -19.66
C ARG A 282 3.86 -4.90 -20.36
N GLY A 283 3.98 -4.78 -21.68
CA GLY A 283 4.80 -5.70 -22.48
C GLY A 283 6.26 -5.78 -22.01
N ASN A 284 6.82 -4.68 -21.51
CA ASN A 284 8.18 -4.64 -20.98
C ASN A 284 8.33 -5.42 -19.67
N GLU A 285 7.36 -5.32 -18.75
CA GLU A 285 7.36 -6.05 -17.47
C GLU A 285 7.27 -7.56 -17.74
N MET A 286 6.41 -7.97 -18.68
CA MET A 286 6.34 -9.37 -19.11
C MET A 286 7.61 -9.84 -19.84
N ALA A 287 8.24 -8.99 -20.64
CA ALA A 287 9.48 -9.33 -21.32
C ALA A 287 10.65 -9.51 -20.33
N GLU A 288 10.72 -8.68 -19.28
CA GLU A 288 11.68 -8.82 -18.19
C GLU A 288 11.50 -10.15 -17.46
N VAL A 289 10.26 -10.50 -17.09
CA VAL A 289 9.92 -11.80 -16.51
C VAL A 289 10.37 -12.96 -17.41
N LEU A 290 10.08 -12.88 -18.71
CA LEU A 290 10.44 -13.92 -19.68
C LEU A 290 11.96 -14.04 -19.90
N LYS A 291 12.71 -12.96 -19.71
CA LYS A 291 14.16 -12.95 -19.85
C LYS A 291 14.84 -13.48 -18.57
N ASP A 292 14.38 -13.04 -17.42
CA ASP A 292 15.03 -13.33 -16.14
C ASP A 292 14.70 -14.74 -15.65
N PHE A 293 13.47 -15.23 -15.84
CA PHE A 293 13.06 -16.54 -15.31
C PHE A 293 13.90 -17.72 -15.83
N PRO A 294 14.30 -17.78 -17.11
CA PRO A 294 15.22 -18.82 -17.59
C PRO A 294 16.63 -18.75 -16.97
N GLU A 295 17.13 -17.56 -16.62
CA GLU A 295 18.47 -17.38 -16.05
C GLU A 295 18.53 -17.77 -14.56
N LEU A 296 17.38 -17.73 -13.89
CA LEU A 296 17.27 -18.05 -12.47
C LEU A 296 17.32 -19.55 -12.23
N THR A 297 18.25 -19.96 -11.37
CA THR A 297 18.44 -21.37 -10.97
C THR A 297 18.19 -21.56 -9.49
N ILE A 298 17.65 -22.71 -9.14
CA ILE A 298 17.51 -23.17 -7.76
C ILE A 298 18.27 -24.47 -7.57
N GLU A 299 18.75 -24.68 -6.35
CA GLU A 299 19.42 -25.91 -5.97
C GLU A 299 18.40 -26.87 -5.35
N VAL A 300 18.15 -27.98 -6.03
CA VAL A 300 17.29 -29.06 -5.53
C VAL A 300 18.08 -30.36 -5.60
N ASP A 301 18.16 -31.08 -4.48
CA ASP A 301 18.93 -32.32 -4.33
C ASP A 301 20.40 -32.21 -4.80
N GLY A 302 21.02 -31.04 -4.57
CA GLY A 302 22.41 -30.74 -4.97
C GLY A 302 22.60 -30.46 -6.46
N ARG A 303 21.51 -30.29 -7.23
CA ARG A 303 21.55 -29.93 -8.66
C ARG A 303 21.00 -28.53 -8.88
N LYS A 304 21.71 -27.73 -9.68
CA LYS A 304 21.22 -26.43 -10.14
C LYS A 304 20.35 -26.61 -11.37
N GLU A 305 19.08 -26.28 -11.23
CA GLU A 305 18.08 -26.41 -12.30
C GLU A 305 17.31 -25.08 -12.47
N PRO A 306 16.93 -24.70 -13.69
CA PRO A 306 16.26 -23.42 -13.95
C PRO A 306 14.80 -23.45 -13.48
N ILE A 307 14.34 -22.34 -12.88
CA ILE A 307 12.97 -22.26 -12.32
C ILE A 307 11.88 -22.45 -13.36
N MET A 308 12.14 -22.15 -14.63
CA MET A 308 11.19 -22.33 -15.73
C MET A 308 10.69 -23.78 -15.88
N LYS A 309 11.48 -24.78 -15.48
CA LYS A 309 11.08 -26.19 -15.54
C LYS A 309 9.96 -26.56 -14.55
N ARG A 310 9.69 -25.73 -13.53
CA ARG A 310 8.58 -25.90 -12.57
C ARG A 310 7.53 -24.79 -12.64
N THR A 311 7.65 -23.89 -13.62
CA THR A 311 6.77 -22.74 -13.77
C THR A 311 5.98 -22.84 -15.07
N THR A 312 4.70 -22.48 -15.01
CA THR A 312 3.87 -22.21 -16.21
C THR A 312 3.53 -20.73 -16.25
N LEU A 313 3.80 -20.08 -17.39
CA LEU A 313 3.55 -18.66 -17.58
C LEU A 313 2.34 -18.45 -18.49
N ILE A 314 1.39 -17.62 -18.04
CA ILE A 314 0.27 -17.15 -18.84
C ILE A 314 0.44 -15.64 -19.02
N ALA A 315 0.84 -15.24 -20.22
CA ALA A 315 1.15 -13.88 -20.57
C ALA A 315 -0.02 -13.24 -21.32
N ASN A 316 -0.72 -12.31 -20.67
CA ASN A 316 -1.71 -11.47 -21.31
C ASN A 316 -1.36 -9.99 -21.13
N THR A 317 -0.79 -9.37 -22.15
CA THR A 317 -0.33 -7.98 -22.08
C THR A 317 -1.50 -6.99 -22.17
N SER A 318 -1.27 -5.73 -21.80
CA SER A 318 -2.26 -4.65 -21.95
C SER A 318 -2.73 -4.42 -23.39
N ASN A 319 -1.91 -4.78 -24.39
CA ASN A 319 -2.29 -4.67 -25.81
C ASN A 319 -3.17 -5.85 -26.29
N MET A 320 -3.27 -6.93 -25.51
CA MET A 320 -4.16 -8.05 -25.84
C MET A 320 -5.63 -7.69 -25.53
N PRO A 321 -6.59 -8.32 -26.22
CA PRO A 321 -8.01 -8.05 -26.04
C PRO A 321 -8.49 -8.20 -24.60
N VAL A 322 -9.48 -7.38 -24.25
CA VAL A 322 -10.02 -7.27 -22.89
C VAL A 322 -10.64 -8.58 -22.41
N ALA A 323 -11.30 -9.30 -23.31
CA ALA A 323 -11.85 -10.62 -23.04
C ALA A 323 -10.77 -11.62 -22.61
N ALA A 324 -9.59 -11.58 -23.25
CA ALA A 324 -8.50 -12.50 -22.95
C ALA A 324 -7.91 -12.26 -21.55
N ARG A 325 -8.06 -11.04 -20.99
CA ARG A 325 -7.70 -10.73 -19.59
C ARG A 325 -8.58 -11.47 -18.58
N GLU A 326 -9.88 -11.57 -18.83
CA GLU A 326 -10.77 -12.36 -17.98
C GLU A 326 -10.44 -13.85 -18.10
N ALA A 327 -10.25 -14.34 -19.34
CA ALA A 327 -9.94 -15.74 -19.59
C ALA A 327 -8.60 -16.17 -18.96
N SER A 328 -7.57 -15.32 -18.97
CA SER A 328 -6.23 -15.66 -18.48
C SER A 328 -6.22 -16.05 -17.00
N ILE A 329 -6.99 -15.35 -16.17
CA ILE A 329 -7.12 -15.65 -14.74
C ILE A 329 -7.77 -17.02 -14.54
N TYR A 330 -8.86 -17.31 -15.25
CA TYR A 330 -9.55 -18.61 -15.17
C TYR A 330 -8.71 -19.76 -15.72
N THR A 331 -7.97 -19.53 -16.80
CA THR A 331 -7.02 -20.48 -17.37
C THR A 331 -5.95 -20.82 -16.33
N GLY A 332 -5.34 -19.80 -15.70
CA GLY A 332 -4.28 -20.02 -14.72
C GLY A 332 -4.73 -20.75 -13.47
N ILE A 333 -5.87 -20.39 -12.89
CA ILE A 333 -6.37 -21.11 -11.71
C ILE A 333 -6.74 -22.57 -12.05
N THR A 334 -7.22 -22.84 -13.25
CA THR A 334 -7.55 -24.21 -13.68
C THR A 334 -6.30 -25.06 -13.87
N VAL A 335 -5.22 -24.47 -14.40
CA VAL A 335 -3.89 -25.11 -14.46
C VAL A 335 -3.34 -25.35 -13.05
N ALA A 336 -3.49 -24.38 -12.13
CA ALA A 336 -3.06 -24.55 -10.75
C ALA A 336 -3.83 -25.67 -10.02
N GLU A 337 -5.14 -25.74 -10.19
CA GLU A 337 -5.98 -26.83 -9.66
C GLU A 337 -5.63 -28.19 -10.26
N TYR A 338 -5.19 -28.24 -11.53
CA TYR A 338 -4.74 -29.49 -12.13
C TYR A 338 -3.50 -30.05 -11.44
N PHE A 339 -2.49 -29.22 -11.18
CA PHE A 339 -1.29 -29.64 -10.45
C PHE A 339 -1.60 -29.96 -8.98
N ARG A 340 -2.53 -29.24 -8.35
CA ARG A 340 -3.06 -29.56 -7.02
C ARG A 340 -3.65 -30.96 -6.97
N ASP A 341 -4.45 -31.35 -7.96
CA ASP A 341 -5.09 -32.68 -8.00
C ASP A 341 -4.07 -33.84 -8.11
N GLN A 342 -2.86 -33.55 -8.61
CA GLN A 342 -1.73 -34.50 -8.60
C GLN A 342 -1.11 -34.70 -7.20
N GLY A 343 -1.55 -33.92 -6.21
CA GLY A 343 -1.02 -33.91 -4.85
C GLY A 343 0.23 -33.05 -4.68
N LEU A 344 0.33 -31.96 -5.45
CA LEU A 344 1.42 -30.99 -5.36
C LEU A 344 0.96 -29.72 -4.65
N ASN A 345 1.91 -29.00 -4.05
CA ASN A 345 1.70 -27.67 -3.51
C ASN A 345 1.97 -26.63 -4.60
N VAL A 346 0.94 -25.89 -4.99
CA VAL A 346 0.99 -24.95 -6.10
C VAL A 346 0.82 -23.53 -5.58
N ALA A 347 1.66 -22.61 -6.07
CA ALA A 347 1.46 -21.18 -5.86
C ALA A 347 1.04 -20.52 -7.18
N MET A 348 -0.11 -19.87 -7.16
CA MET A 348 -0.62 -19.06 -8.27
C MET A 348 -0.37 -17.58 -8.00
N MET A 349 0.25 -16.90 -8.94
CA MET A 349 0.48 -15.46 -8.90
C MET A 349 -0.41 -14.79 -9.94
N ALA A 350 -1.25 -13.85 -9.51
CA ALA A 350 -2.12 -13.08 -10.39
C ALA A 350 -1.66 -11.62 -10.40
N ASP A 351 -0.90 -11.23 -11.42
CA ASP A 351 -0.38 -9.87 -11.60
C ASP A 351 -0.95 -9.27 -12.91
N SER A 352 -2.01 -8.45 -12.91
CA SER A 352 -2.72 -7.88 -11.76
C SER A 352 -4.23 -8.13 -11.80
N SER A 353 -4.82 -8.31 -10.61
CA SER A 353 -6.26 -8.52 -10.46
C SER A 353 -7.07 -7.24 -10.69
N SER A 354 -6.46 -6.06 -10.53
CA SER A 354 -7.11 -4.78 -10.86
C SER A 354 -7.38 -4.64 -12.36
N ARG A 355 -6.45 -5.06 -13.22
CA ARG A 355 -6.66 -5.03 -14.68
C ARG A 355 -7.74 -6.01 -15.13
N TRP A 356 -7.91 -7.10 -14.40
CA TRP A 356 -9.05 -8.00 -14.58
C TRP A 356 -10.37 -7.32 -14.20
N ALA A 357 -10.43 -6.63 -13.06
CA ALA A 357 -11.62 -5.88 -12.65
C ALA A 357 -11.97 -4.76 -13.65
N GLU A 358 -10.98 -4.03 -14.16
CA GLU A 358 -11.17 -3.04 -15.23
C GLU A 358 -11.71 -3.68 -16.52
N ALA A 359 -11.26 -4.89 -16.86
CA ALA A 359 -11.79 -5.63 -18.00
C ALA A 359 -13.27 -5.99 -17.82
N LEU A 360 -13.68 -6.38 -16.61
CA LEU A 360 -15.08 -6.63 -16.28
C LEU A 360 -15.91 -5.35 -16.34
N ARG A 361 -15.35 -4.20 -15.91
CA ARG A 361 -15.99 -2.89 -16.04
C ARG A 361 -16.27 -2.53 -17.50
N GLU A 362 -15.25 -2.63 -18.36
CA GLU A 362 -15.39 -2.36 -19.79
C GLU A 362 -16.40 -3.29 -20.47
N LEU A 363 -16.40 -4.57 -20.08
CA LEU A 363 -17.39 -5.55 -20.55
C LEU A 363 -18.82 -5.13 -20.18
N SER A 364 -19.05 -4.83 -18.90
CA SER A 364 -20.39 -4.47 -18.41
C SER A 364 -20.93 -3.21 -19.08
N GLY A 365 -20.06 -2.22 -19.30
CA GLY A 365 -20.42 -0.98 -20.00
C GLY A 365 -20.82 -1.22 -21.45
N ARG A 366 -20.14 -2.14 -22.15
CA ARG A 366 -20.51 -2.53 -23.52
C ARG A 366 -21.80 -3.33 -23.60
N LEU A 367 -22.12 -4.08 -22.55
CA LEU A 367 -23.38 -4.81 -22.44
C LEU A 367 -24.57 -3.93 -22.06
N GLY A 368 -24.32 -2.67 -21.69
CA GLY A 368 -25.35 -1.75 -21.20
C GLY A 368 -25.89 -2.16 -19.83
N GLU A 369 -25.07 -2.85 -19.03
CA GLU A 369 -25.44 -3.18 -17.65
C GLU A 369 -25.34 -1.92 -16.76
N MET A 370 -26.18 -1.83 -15.75
CA MET A 370 -26.13 -0.72 -14.81
C MET A 370 -24.86 -0.82 -13.96
N PRO A 371 -24.01 0.23 -13.96
CA PRO A 371 -22.83 0.25 -13.11
C PRO A 371 -23.22 0.41 -11.63
N ALA A 372 -22.37 -0.11 -10.75
CA ALA A 372 -22.36 0.18 -9.33
C ALA A 372 -21.28 1.25 -9.05
N ASP A 373 -20.53 1.12 -7.97
CA ASP A 373 -19.49 2.08 -7.56
C ASP A 373 -18.37 2.21 -8.60
N GLN A 374 -17.97 3.45 -8.89
CA GLN A 374 -16.87 3.80 -9.82
C GLN A 374 -16.96 3.11 -11.21
N GLY A 375 -18.17 2.79 -11.65
CA GLY A 375 -18.43 2.16 -12.94
C GLY A 375 -18.29 0.64 -12.97
N PHE A 376 -17.89 -0.02 -11.87
CA PHE A 376 -17.75 -1.48 -11.83
C PHE A 376 -19.11 -2.19 -11.84
N PRO A 377 -19.20 -3.44 -12.34
CA PRO A 377 -20.45 -4.20 -12.30
C PRO A 377 -20.79 -4.65 -10.87
N ALA A 378 -22.08 -4.79 -10.58
CA ALA A 378 -22.57 -5.26 -9.28
C ALA A 378 -22.05 -6.66 -8.88
N TYR A 379 -21.67 -7.50 -9.84
CA TYR A 379 -21.14 -8.84 -9.60
C TYR A 379 -19.61 -8.90 -9.37
N LEU A 380 -18.90 -7.76 -9.31
CA LEU A 380 -17.45 -7.74 -9.12
C LEU A 380 -17.01 -8.53 -7.87
N GLY A 381 -17.65 -8.26 -6.72
CA GLY A 381 -17.34 -8.95 -5.47
C GLY A 381 -17.57 -10.46 -5.55
N ALA A 382 -18.65 -10.90 -6.20
CA ALA A 382 -18.95 -12.32 -6.40
C ALA A 382 -17.91 -13.02 -7.29
N LYS A 383 -17.46 -12.35 -8.36
CA LYS A 383 -16.41 -12.87 -9.25
C LYS A 383 -15.07 -13.01 -8.52
N LEU A 384 -14.64 -11.98 -7.79
CA LEU A 384 -13.42 -12.03 -6.97
C LEU A 384 -13.52 -13.14 -5.90
N ALA A 385 -14.65 -13.26 -5.22
CA ALA A 385 -14.87 -14.31 -4.22
C ALA A 385 -14.79 -15.70 -4.84
N SER A 386 -15.46 -15.92 -5.98
CA SER A 386 -15.41 -17.20 -6.69
C SER A 386 -14.01 -17.59 -7.16
N PHE A 387 -13.14 -16.61 -7.39
CA PHE A 387 -11.75 -16.83 -7.77
C PHE A 387 -10.89 -17.20 -6.54
N TYR A 388 -10.92 -16.38 -5.49
CA TYR A 388 -10.08 -16.62 -4.30
C TYR A 388 -10.51 -17.87 -3.51
N GLU A 389 -11.80 -18.24 -3.50
CA GLU A 389 -12.33 -19.45 -2.82
C GLU A 389 -11.95 -20.77 -3.51
N ARG A 390 -11.34 -20.70 -4.71
CA ARG A 390 -10.71 -21.86 -5.38
C ARG A 390 -9.36 -22.21 -4.77
N ALA A 391 -8.73 -21.28 -4.06
CA ALA A 391 -7.57 -21.57 -3.23
C ALA A 391 -7.95 -22.48 -2.06
N GLY A 392 -6.97 -23.20 -1.54
CA GLY A 392 -7.17 -24.06 -0.38
C GLY A 392 -6.31 -25.31 -0.42
N ARG A 393 -6.12 -25.90 0.76
CA ARG A 393 -5.61 -27.26 0.90
C ARG A 393 -6.79 -28.22 0.79
N VAL A 394 -6.66 -29.22 -0.07
CA VAL A 394 -7.73 -30.19 -0.32
C VAL A 394 -7.18 -31.60 -0.33
N GLN A 395 -8.03 -32.53 0.09
CA GLN A 395 -7.85 -33.94 -0.24
C GLN A 395 -8.35 -34.16 -1.66
N THR A 396 -7.46 -34.64 -2.53
CA THR A 396 -7.79 -34.78 -3.95
C THR A 396 -8.68 -35.99 -4.17
N LEU A 397 -9.33 -36.03 -5.34
CA LEU A 397 -10.15 -37.18 -5.73
C LEU A 397 -9.28 -38.33 -6.21
N GLY A 398 -9.79 -39.54 -6.00
CA GLY A 398 -9.25 -40.78 -6.51
C GLY A 398 -8.13 -41.40 -5.69
N SER A 399 -7.68 -42.57 -6.16
CA SER A 399 -6.62 -43.40 -5.58
C SER A 399 -5.29 -43.16 -6.29
N PRO A 400 -4.14 -43.24 -5.60
CA PRO A 400 -3.97 -43.26 -4.14
C PRO A 400 -4.45 -41.96 -3.47
N GLU A 401 -4.71 -42.00 -2.15
CA GLU A 401 -5.03 -40.79 -1.39
C GLU A 401 -3.87 -39.79 -1.44
N ARG A 402 -4.18 -38.54 -1.82
CA ARG A 402 -3.21 -37.46 -1.96
C ARG A 402 -3.78 -36.18 -1.39
N GLU A 403 -2.89 -35.31 -0.93
CA GLU A 403 -3.20 -33.96 -0.50
C GLU A 403 -2.48 -32.99 -1.41
N GLY A 404 -3.17 -31.92 -1.81
CA GLY A 404 -2.59 -30.84 -2.59
C GLY A 404 -3.09 -29.49 -2.08
N SER A 405 -2.36 -28.43 -2.40
CA SER A 405 -2.75 -27.08 -2.02
C SER A 405 -2.59 -26.11 -3.19
N VAL A 406 -3.46 -25.10 -3.24
CA VAL A 406 -3.31 -23.94 -4.14
C VAL A 406 -3.30 -22.68 -3.30
N SER A 407 -2.15 -22.02 -3.28
CA SER A 407 -1.99 -20.70 -2.65
C SER A 407 -2.16 -19.63 -3.71
N ILE A 408 -3.05 -18.67 -3.50
CA ILE A 408 -3.26 -17.56 -4.45
C ILE A 408 -2.63 -16.29 -3.88
N VAL A 409 -1.76 -15.68 -4.68
CA VAL A 409 -1.15 -14.37 -4.41
C VAL A 409 -1.62 -13.40 -5.50
N GLY A 410 -2.57 -12.52 -5.14
CA GLY A 410 -3.14 -11.53 -6.05
C GLY A 410 -2.50 -10.15 -5.86
N ALA A 411 -1.94 -9.59 -6.92
CA ALA A 411 -1.45 -8.21 -6.94
C ALA A 411 -2.58 -7.25 -7.30
N VAL A 412 -2.88 -6.33 -6.40
CA VAL A 412 -3.90 -5.28 -6.60
C VAL A 412 -3.17 -3.95 -6.84
N SER A 413 -3.56 -3.25 -7.90
CA SER A 413 -2.99 -1.95 -8.26
C SER A 413 -4.08 -0.88 -8.16
N PRO A 414 -4.39 -0.38 -6.94
CA PRO A 414 -5.33 0.73 -6.81
C PRO A 414 -4.78 1.99 -7.50
N PRO A 415 -5.66 2.81 -8.11
CA PRO A 415 -5.26 4.10 -8.64
C PRO A 415 -4.72 4.98 -7.50
N GLY A 416 -3.55 5.59 -7.70
CA GLY A 416 -2.91 6.46 -6.69
C GLY A 416 -2.40 5.76 -5.42
N GLY A 417 -2.65 4.46 -5.23
CA GLY A 417 -2.36 3.77 -3.96
C GLY A 417 -3.49 3.86 -2.93
N ASP A 418 -4.70 4.28 -3.34
CA ASP A 418 -5.84 4.42 -2.43
C ASP A 418 -6.53 3.07 -2.15
N PHE A 419 -6.60 2.69 -0.88
CA PHE A 419 -7.25 1.44 -0.47
C PHE A 419 -8.79 1.52 -0.44
N SER A 420 -9.37 2.71 -0.61
CA SER A 420 -10.82 2.91 -0.72
C SER A 420 -11.40 2.41 -2.05
N ASP A 421 -10.54 2.12 -3.04
CA ASP A 421 -10.92 1.59 -4.34
C ASP A 421 -11.80 0.33 -4.21
N PRO A 422 -12.88 0.19 -5.00
CA PRO A 422 -13.81 -0.95 -4.92
C PRO A 422 -13.13 -2.31 -5.10
N VAL A 423 -12.09 -2.41 -5.93
CA VAL A 423 -11.36 -3.68 -6.14
C VAL A 423 -10.57 -4.03 -4.89
N THR A 424 -9.91 -3.04 -4.28
CA THR A 424 -9.15 -3.22 -3.04
C THR A 424 -10.08 -3.59 -1.88
N THR A 425 -11.19 -2.87 -1.72
CA THR A 425 -12.20 -3.13 -0.68
C THR A 425 -12.83 -4.51 -0.83
N ALA A 426 -13.22 -4.89 -2.06
CA ALA A 426 -13.76 -6.23 -2.32
C ALA A 426 -12.73 -7.33 -2.04
N THR A 427 -11.46 -7.12 -2.44
CA THR A 427 -10.39 -8.08 -2.18
C THR A 427 -10.11 -8.24 -0.69
N LEU A 428 -10.04 -7.14 0.06
CA LEU A 428 -9.86 -7.10 1.51
C LEU A 428 -10.94 -7.90 2.27
N GLY A 429 -12.19 -7.87 1.80
CA GLY A 429 -13.28 -8.65 2.38
C GLY A 429 -13.14 -10.16 2.21
N ILE A 430 -12.37 -10.61 1.21
CA ILE A 430 -12.26 -12.03 0.82
C ILE A 430 -10.94 -12.63 1.33
N VAL A 431 -9.82 -11.93 1.15
CA VAL A 431 -8.50 -12.47 1.47
C VAL A 431 -8.26 -12.56 2.98
N GLN A 432 -7.43 -13.53 3.37
CA GLN A 432 -7.08 -13.75 4.77
C GLN A 432 -5.76 -13.07 5.17
N VAL A 433 -4.89 -12.82 4.18
CA VAL A 433 -3.61 -12.12 4.36
C VAL A 433 -3.56 -10.91 3.44
N PHE A 434 -3.09 -9.81 4.02
CA PHE A 434 -2.98 -8.53 3.35
C PHE A 434 -1.58 -7.96 3.55
N TRP A 435 -0.82 -7.85 2.46
CA TRP A 435 0.51 -7.27 2.42
C TRP A 435 0.44 -5.88 1.78
N GLY A 436 0.11 -4.87 2.59
CA GLY A 436 -0.04 -3.49 2.14
C GLY A 436 1.31 -2.86 1.82
N LEU A 437 1.58 -2.60 0.53
CA LEU A 437 2.79 -1.88 0.12
C LEU A 437 2.58 -0.37 0.20
N ASP A 438 3.50 0.31 0.90
CA ASP A 438 3.51 1.76 1.05
C ASP A 438 4.43 2.43 0.03
N LYS A 439 3.89 3.46 -0.63
CA LYS A 439 4.65 4.32 -1.54
C LYS A 439 5.71 5.14 -0.79
N LYS A 440 5.45 5.57 0.44
CA LYS A 440 6.40 6.37 1.24
C LYS A 440 7.67 5.58 1.56
N LEU A 441 7.53 4.30 1.92
CA LEU A 441 8.66 3.40 2.17
C LEU A 441 9.46 3.15 0.88
N ALA A 442 8.78 2.89 -0.24
CA ALA A 442 9.43 2.70 -1.53
C ALA A 442 10.23 3.95 -1.99
N GLN A 443 9.69 5.16 -1.79
CA GLN A 443 10.39 6.42 -2.09
C GLN A 443 11.65 6.62 -1.24
N ARG A 444 11.64 6.13 0.00
CA ARG A 444 12.81 6.11 0.89
C ARG A 444 13.80 4.98 0.58
N LYS A 445 13.54 4.18 -0.47
CA LYS A 445 14.29 2.98 -0.84
C LYS A 445 14.33 1.93 0.28
N HIS A 446 13.30 1.89 1.12
CA HIS A 446 13.09 0.81 2.07
C HIS A 446 12.35 -0.32 1.35
N PHE A 447 13.04 -1.45 1.17
CA PHE A 447 12.51 -2.64 0.49
C PHE A 447 12.68 -3.88 1.35
N PRO A 448 11.70 -4.80 1.38
CA PRO A 448 10.34 -4.66 0.82
C PRO A 448 9.51 -3.58 1.52
N SER A 449 8.72 -2.83 0.74
CA SER A 449 8.03 -1.61 1.17
C SER A 449 6.71 -1.86 1.91
N ILE A 450 6.71 -2.81 2.84
CA ILE A 450 5.50 -3.26 3.54
C ILE A 450 5.18 -2.34 4.71
N ASN A 451 3.94 -1.85 4.75
CA ASN A 451 3.42 -1.09 5.88
C ASN A 451 3.11 -2.03 7.04
N THR A 452 3.77 -1.83 8.18
CA THR A 452 3.61 -2.66 9.38
C THR A 452 2.27 -2.49 10.08
N SER A 453 1.62 -1.34 9.92
CA SER A 453 0.39 -0.99 10.63
C SER A 453 -0.86 -1.31 9.81
N ALA A 454 -0.78 -1.18 8.48
CA ALA A 454 -1.88 -1.54 7.59
C ALA A 454 -1.93 -3.03 7.24
N SER A 455 -0.78 -3.73 7.26
CA SER A 455 -0.71 -5.15 6.90
C SER A 455 -1.22 -6.05 8.02
N TYR A 456 -1.84 -7.18 7.65
CA TYR A 456 -2.34 -8.14 8.63
C TYR A 456 -2.36 -9.58 8.07
N SER A 457 -2.40 -10.55 8.98
CA SER A 457 -2.63 -11.96 8.66
C SER A 457 -3.60 -12.57 9.66
N LYS A 458 -4.66 -13.22 9.16
CA LYS A 458 -5.63 -13.97 9.96
C LYS A 458 -5.18 -15.41 10.27
N TYR A 459 -4.08 -15.87 9.65
CA TYR A 459 -3.59 -17.25 9.82
C TYR A 459 -2.72 -17.47 11.06
N ASN A 460 -2.38 -16.41 11.82
CA ASN A 460 -1.49 -16.52 12.98
C ASN A 460 -1.93 -17.61 13.96
N ASN A 461 -3.20 -17.63 14.36
CA ASN A 461 -3.71 -18.61 15.34
C ASN A 461 -3.58 -20.07 14.89
N ILE A 462 -3.65 -20.33 13.58
CA ILE A 462 -3.52 -21.68 13.02
C ILE A 462 -2.05 -22.06 12.97
N LEU A 463 -1.20 -21.14 12.52
CA LEU A 463 0.23 -21.32 12.38
C LEU A 463 0.96 -21.38 13.72
N ASP A 464 0.44 -20.76 14.77
CA ASP A 464 1.05 -20.79 16.09
C ASP A 464 1.18 -22.25 16.59
N LYS A 465 0.24 -23.14 16.25
CA LYS A 465 0.37 -24.59 16.54
C LYS A 465 1.55 -25.25 15.83
N TYR A 466 1.85 -24.83 14.61
CA TYR A 466 3.01 -25.30 13.84
C TYR A 466 4.31 -24.73 14.43
N TYR A 467 4.32 -23.44 14.76
CA TYR A 467 5.47 -22.78 15.35
C TYR A 467 5.77 -23.30 16.75
N GLU A 468 4.79 -23.51 17.63
CA GLU A 468 5.00 -24.08 18.96
C GLU A 468 5.71 -25.45 18.92
N LYS A 469 5.47 -26.25 17.87
CA LYS A 469 6.10 -27.56 17.68
C LYS A 469 7.54 -27.45 17.20
N ASN A 470 7.84 -26.52 16.30
CA ASN A 470 9.14 -26.45 15.59
C ASN A 470 10.06 -25.32 16.11
N TYR A 471 9.47 -24.20 16.53
CA TYR A 471 10.07 -22.92 16.90
C TYR A 471 9.28 -22.27 18.05
N PRO A 472 9.41 -22.78 19.30
CA PRO A 472 8.50 -22.44 20.40
C PRO A 472 8.55 -20.96 20.83
N ASP A 473 9.68 -20.29 20.66
CA ASP A 473 9.85 -18.88 21.03
C ASP A 473 9.27 -17.91 19.97
N PHE A 474 9.03 -18.39 18.74
CA PHE A 474 8.73 -17.54 17.58
C PHE A 474 7.43 -16.71 17.71
N PRO A 475 6.28 -17.27 18.14
CA PRO A 475 5.04 -16.49 18.28
C PRO A 475 5.19 -15.34 19.29
N ARG A 476 5.84 -15.62 20.42
CA ARG A 476 6.10 -14.61 21.46
C ARG A 476 7.00 -13.49 20.95
N LEU A 477 8.07 -13.83 20.23
CA LEU A 477 8.99 -12.85 19.66
C LEU A 477 8.31 -11.97 18.60
N ARG A 478 7.46 -12.57 17.75
CA ARG A 478 6.67 -11.85 16.73
C ARG A 478 5.78 -10.79 17.39
N ASP A 479 5.01 -11.18 18.39
CA ASP A 479 4.04 -10.29 19.03
C ASP A 479 4.77 -9.16 19.78
N ARG A 480 5.93 -9.46 20.39
CA ARG A 480 6.79 -8.45 21.00
C ARG A 480 7.34 -7.45 19.98
N ILE A 481 7.80 -7.90 18.82
CA ILE A 481 8.28 -7.01 17.76
C ILE A 481 7.15 -6.15 17.20
N LYS A 482 5.95 -6.71 16.99
CA LYS A 482 4.77 -5.93 16.58
C LYS A 482 4.45 -4.83 17.58
N GLN A 483 4.49 -5.14 18.88
CA GLN A 483 4.30 -4.16 19.93
C GLN A 483 5.36 -3.05 19.87
N LEU A 484 6.65 -3.41 19.78
CA LEU A 484 7.74 -2.42 19.67
C LEU A 484 7.62 -1.50 18.45
N LEU A 485 7.15 -2.03 17.32
CA LEU A 485 6.91 -1.24 16.12
C LEU A 485 5.72 -0.29 16.28
N SER A 486 4.63 -0.74 16.92
CA SER A 486 3.46 0.09 17.24
C SER A 486 3.82 1.21 18.21
N ASP A 487 4.48 0.87 19.33
CA ASP A 487 4.94 1.83 20.33
C ASP A 487 5.90 2.85 19.70
N SER A 488 6.78 2.41 18.79
CA SER A 488 7.65 3.32 18.04
C SER A 488 6.90 4.29 17.15
N GLU A 489 5.79 3.91 16.54
CA GLU A 489 5.00 4.81 15.69
C GLU A 489 4.27 5.88 16.52
N GLU A 490 3.74 5.51 17.68
CA GLU A 490 3.16 6.48 18.64
C GLU A 490 4.22 7.46 19.14
N LEU A 491 5.40 6.93 19.52
CA LEU A 491 6.52 7.75 19.97
C LEU A 491 7.06 8.66 18.85
N ASP A 492 7.12 8.20 17.60
CA ASP A 492 7.54 9.03 16.46
C ASP A 492 6.61 10.25 16.27
N GLN A 493 5.30 10.12 16.55
CA GLN A 493 4.37 11.26 16.53
C GLN A 493 4.67 12.26 17.66
N VAL A 494 4.91 11.77 18.88
CA VAL A 494 5.29 12.61 20.03
C VAL A 494 6.63 13.32 19.76
N VAL A 495 7.60 12.63 19.16
CA VAL A 495 8.90 13.20 18.78
C VAL A 495 8.74 14.32 17.76
N GLN A 496 7.82 14.20 16.80
CA GLN A 496 7.56 15.25 15.82
C GLN A 496 6.95 16.51 16.46
N LEU A 497 6.20 16.36 17.55
CA LEU A 497 5.55 17.47 18.26
C LEU A 497 6.47 18.16 19.28
N VAL A 498 7.13 17.39 20.15
CA VAL A 498 7.86 17.90 21.33
C VAL A 498 9.39 17.76 21.20
N GLY A 499 9.86 16.88 20.31
CA GLY A 499 11.27 16.59 20.11
C GLY A 499 11.80 15.40 20.93
N LYS A 500 12.84 14.72 20.42
CA LYS A 500 13.41 13.49 21.01
C LYS A 500 14.00 13.68 22.43
N SER A 501 14.35 14.90 22.81
CA SER A 501 14.91 15.20 24.13
C SER A 501 13.90 15.10 25.27
N ALA A 502 12.61 15.27 24.98
CA ALA A 502 11.54 15.23 25.98
C ALA A 502 11.13 13.80 26.39
N LEU A 503 11.63 12.79 25.68
CA LEU A 503 11.29 11.39 25.94
C LEU A 503 12.01 10.82 27.17
N SER A 504 11.35 9.85 27.80
CA SER A 504 11.95 9.03 28.85
C SER A 504 13.03 8.11 28.27
N ASP A 505 13.96 7.66 29.12
CA ASP A 505 15.03 6.76 28.68
C ASP A 505 14.51 5.39 28.17
N PRO A 506 13.48 4.76 28.76
CA PRO A 506 12.82 3.59 28.17
C PRO A 506 12.27 3.84 26.76
N ASP A 507 11.60 4.97 26.52
CA ASP A 507 11.02 5.29 25.20
C ASP A 507 12.13 5.51 24.16
N LYS A 508 13.25 6.09 24.57
CA LYS A 508 14.44 6.23 23.70
C LYS A 508 15.01 4.86 23.31
N ILE A 509 14.99 3.87 24.21
CA ILE A 509 15.39 2.50 23.85
C ILE A 509 14.43 1.96 22.79
N THR A 510 13.12 2.05 23.03
CA THR A 510 12.10 1.55 22.09
C THR A 510 12.30 2.13 20.69
N LEU A 511 12.54 3.45 20.57
CA LEU A 511 12.82 4.10 19.29
C LEU A 511 14.14 3.64 18.64
N ASP A 512 15.22 3.56 19.41
CA ASP A 512 16.53 3.15 18.88
C ASP A 512 16.51 1.67 18.42
N ILE A 513 15.80 0.79 19.13
CA ILE A 513 15.61 -0.62 18.75
C ILE A 513 14.63 -0.78 17.59
N ALA A 514 13.53 -0.04 17.58
CA ALA A 514 12.62 -0.05 16.44
C ALA A 514 13.32 0.44 15.16
N GLY A 515 14.23 1.41 15.28
CA GLY A 515 15.12 1.81 14.19
C GLY A 515 15.98 0.66 13.69
N LEU A 516 16.62 -0.09 14.60
CA LEU A 516 17.41 -1.29 14.27
C LEU A 516 16.56 -2.36 13.58
N ILE A 517 15.34 -2.63 14.07
CA ILE A 517 14.43 -3.60 13.47
C ILE A 517 14.01 -3.12 12.07
N LYS A 518 13.68 -1.84 11.90
CA LYS A 518 13.27 -1.26 10.60
C LYS A 518 14.39 -1.34 9.56
N GLU A 519 15.65 -1.09 9.92
CA GLU A 519 16.80 -1.03 8.99
C GLU A 519 17.49 -2.39 8.76
N ASP A 520 17.55 -3.26 9.77
CA ASP A 520 18.35 -4.49 9.68
C ASP A 520 17.52 -5.77 9.63
N PHE A 521 16.31 -5.77 10.17
CA PHE A 521 15.40 -6.92 10.13
C PHE A 521 14.36 -6.83 9.02
N LEU A 522 13.64 -5.71 8.91
CA LEU A 522 12.57 -5.54 7.93
C LEU A 522 13.08 -5.25 6.52
N GLN A 523 14.17 -4.48 6.38
CA GLN A 523 14.78 -4.29 5.07
C GLN A 523 15.47 -5.57 4.63
N GLN A 524 15.29 -5.94 3.37
CA GLN A 524 15.91 -7.11 2.78
C GLN A 524 16.20 -6.84 1.31
N ASN A 525 17.46 -7.02 0.91
CA ASN A 525 17.88 -6.80 -0.45
C ASN A 525 17.75 -8.09 -1.27
N GLY A 526 16.68 -8.17 -2.07
CA GLY A 526 16.36 -9.32 -2.93
C GLY A 526 17.39 -9.64 -4.02
N TYR A 527 18.33 -8.74 -4.31
CA TYR A 527 19.39 -8.94 -5.31
C TYR A 527 20.72 -9.45 -4.72
N SER A 528 20.84 -9.49 -3.40
CA SER A 528 22.08 -9.89 -2.73
C SER A 528 22.08 -11.37 -2.37
N ASP A 529 23.24 -12.02 -2.43
CA ASP A 529 23.31 -13.48 -2.23
C ASP A 529 22.91 -13.92 -0.81
N TYR A 530 23.18 -13.08 0.20
CA TYR A 530 22.92 -13.37 1.62
C TYR A 530 21.48 -13.05 2.08
N ASP A 531 20.83 -12.08 1.42
CA ASP A 531 19.51 -11.55 1.81
C ASP A 531 18.43 -11.86 0.76
N GLN A 532 18.74 -12.47 -0.38
CA GLN A 532 17.71 -12.89 -1.34
C GLN A 532 16.71 -13.89 -0.73
N PHE A 533 17.20 -14.78 0.14
CA PHE A 533 16.42 -15.80 0.85
C PHE A 533 16.88 -15.89 2.31
N CYS A 534 15.95 -15.64 3.24
CA CYS A 534 16.20 -15.79 4.67
C CYS A 534 15.43 -17.01 5.22
N PRO A 535 16.12 -18.06 5.66
CA PRO A 535 15.47 -19.20 6.31
C PRO A 535 14.76 -18.81 7.61
N ILE A 536 13.75 -19.60 8.02
CA ILE A 536 13.00 -19.35 9.26
C ILE A 536 13.92 -19.35 10.49
N TRP A 537 14.85 -20.30 10.60
CA TRP A 537 15.77 -20.37 11.74
C TRP A 537 16.66 -19.13 11.86
N LYS A 538 17.12 -18.56 10.74
CA LYS A 538 17.89 -17.30 10.73
C LYS A 538 17.01 -16.16 11.23
N THR A 539 15.78 -16.10 10.74
CA THR A 539 14.78 -15.09 11.13
C THR A 539 14.49 -15.15 12.63
N GLU A 540 14.24 -16.34 13.19
CA GLU A 540 13.99 -16.55 14.62
C GLU A 540 15.17 -16.06 15.49
N TRP A 541 16.40 -16.43 15.14
CA TRP A 541 17.59 -16.02 15.89
C TRP A 541 17.80 -14.51 15.85
N MET A 542 17.59 -13.87 14.69
CA MET A 542 17.66 -12.41 14.59
C MET A 542 16.62 -11.75 15.51
N MET A 543 15.39 -12.25 15.54
CA MET A 543 14.34 -11.75 16.42
C MET A 543 14.72 -11.94 17.90
N LYS A 544 15.25 -13.12 18.26
CA LYS A 544 15.67 -13.45 19.62
C LYS A 544 16.78 -12.53 20.13
N LEU A 545 17.78 -12.25 19.31
CA LEU A 545 18.89 -11.36 19.66
C LEU A 545 18.43 -9.89 19.78
N MET A 546 17.58 -9.41 18.87
CA MET A 546 17.09 -8.02 18.92
C MET A 546 16.15 -7.77 20.10
N VAL A 547 15.21 -8.69 20.35
CA VAL A 547 14.31 -8.61 21.51
C VAL A 547 15.07 -8.83 22.81
N GLY A 548 16.02 -9.77 22.83
CA GLY A 548 16.90 -9.99 23.99
C GLY A 548 17.71 -8.75 24.36
N PHE A 549 18.26 -8.05 23.37
CA PHE A 549 18.97 -6.79 23.60
C PHE A 549 18.05 -5.72 24.20
N HIS A 550 16.82 -5.60 23.69
CA HIS A 550 15.82 -4.67 24.21
C HIS A 550 15.49 -4.97 25.68
N ASP A 551 15.20 -6.23 26.00
CA ASP A 551 14.79 -6.62 27.35
C ASP A 551 15.95 -6.48 28.37
N GLU A 552 17.19 -6.80 27.98
CA GLU A 552 18.36 -6.53 28.83
C GLU A 552 18.61 -5.03 29.02
N ALA A 553 18.50 -4.22 27.95
CA ALA A 553 18.62 -2.77 28.06
C ALA A 553 17.57 -2.16 29.01
N GLN A 554 16.32 -2.62 28.94
CA GLN A 554 15.27 -2.17 29.87
C GLN A 554 15.58 -2.54 31.33
N LYS A 555 16.14 -3.74 31.59
CA LYS A 555 16.56 -4.13 32.95
C LYS A 555 17.67 -3.22 33.50
N VAL A 556 18.65 -2.85 32.67
CA VAL A 556 19.75 -1.95 33.09
C VAL A 556 19.22 -0.56 33.44
N ILE A 557 18.28 -0.01 32.67
CA ILE A 557 17.70 1.31 32.94
C ILE A 557 16.81 1.28 34.19
N ALA A 558 16.06 0.20 34.42
CA ALA A 558 15.26 0.04 35.63
C ALA A 558 16.11 0.10 36.93
N GLN A 559 17.41 -0.18 36.84
CA GLN A 559 18.37 -0.08 37.94
C GLN A 559 19.06 1.29 38.05
N GLY A 560 18.62 2.29 37.29
CA GLY A 560 19.02 3.69 37.42
C GLY A 560 20.18 4.14 36.54
N GLN A 561 20.59 3.34 35.54
CA GLN A 561 21.57 3.77 34.54
C GLN A 561 20.92 4.61 33.45
N SER A 562 21.64 5.62 32.95
CA SER A 562 21.17 6.44 31.83
C SER A 562 21.42 5.75 30.49
N TRP A 563 20.46 5.86 29.56
CA TRP A 563 20.55 5.24 28.23
C TRP A 563 21.81 5.63 27.45
N ALA A 564 22.25 6.89 27.55
CA ALA A 564 23.42 7.37 26.80
C ALA A 564 24.69 6.57 27.12
N LYS A 565 24.90 6.24 28.40
CA LYS A 565 26.07 5.44 28.83
C LYS A 565 25.96 3.99 28.39
N VAL A 566 24.77 3.40 28.51
CA VAL A 566 24.51 2.03 28.07
C VAL A 566 24.73 1.91 26.57
N ARG A 567 24.26 2.88 25.78
CA ARG A 567 24.44 2.93 24.33
C ARG A 567 25.91 3.01 23.92
N GLU A 568 26.71 3.82 24.62
CA GLU A 568 28.16 3.90 24.34
C GLU A 568 28.87 2.58 24.66
N ALA A 569 28.58 1.99 25.83
CA ALA A 569 29.16 0.71 26.26
C ALA A 569 28.75 -0.49 25.39
N THR A 570 27.58 -0.41 24.74
CA THR A 570 27.00 -1.48 23.90
C THR A 570 27.12 -1.22 22.39
N SER A 571 27.85 -0.19 21.97
CA SER A 571 28.01 0.17 20.55
C SER A 571 28.54 -0.98 19.69
N GLU A 572 29.50 -1.76 20.22
CA GLU A 572 30.04 -2.94 19.53
C GLU A 572 28.98 -4.05 19.36
N LEU A 573 28.11 -4.26 20.35
CA LEU A 573 27.01 -5.21 20.27
C LEU A 573 25.98 -4.78 19.23
N GLN A 574 25.65 -3.49 19.19
CA GLN A 574 24.75 -2.95 18.15
C GLN A 574 25.34 -3.16 16.76
N ALA A 575 26.65 -2.94 16.58
CA ALA A 575 27.32 -3.23 15.30
C ALA A 575 27.24 -4.72 14.92
N ASN A 576 27.42 -5.63 15.87
CA ASN A 576 27.27 -7.07 15.64
C ASN A 576 25.83 -7.44 15.27
N LEU A 577 24.82 -6.83 15.91
CA LEU A 577 23.41 -7.05 15.56
C LEU A 577 23.09 -6.60 14.12
N ARG A 578 23.70 -5.51 13.65
CA ARG A 578 23.57 -5.05 12.25
C ARG A 578 24.22 -6.01 11.27
N GLN A 579 25.26 -6.73 11.69
CA GLN A 579 25.99 -7.65 10.82
C GLN A 579 25.26 -8.97 10.57
N LEU A 580 24.28 -9.33 11.41
CA LEU A 580 23.52 -10.58 11.32
C LEU A 580 22.91 -10.82 9.93
N LYS A 581 22.50 -9.75 9.22
CA LYS A 581 21.90 -9.88 7.89
C LYS A 581 22.87 -10.42 6.83
N PHE A 582 24.17 -10.08 6.93
CA PHE A 582 25.19 -10.43 5.91
C PHE A 582 25.62 -11.89 5.93
N GLU A 583 25.14 -12.69 6.89
CA GLU A 583 25.50 -14.10 6.96
C GLU A 583 24.81 -14.91 5.87
N VAL A 584 25.59 -15.73 5.16
CA VAL A 584 25.11 -16.48 4.01
C VAL A 584 24.51 -17.81 4.48
N PRO A 585 23.24 -18.12 4.15
CA PRO A 585 22.61 -19.37 4.57
C PRO A 585 23.32 -20.66 4.11
N THR A 586 24.16 -20.58 3.07
CA THR A 586 24.93 -21.71 2.53
C THR A 586 26.03 -22.22 3.46
N ASP A 587 26.47 -21.42 4.43
CA ASP A 587 27.55 -21.78 5.37
C ASP A 587 27.11 -22.84 6.40
N GLY A 588 25.82 -23.20 6.40
CA GLY A 588 25.24 -24.25 7.23
C GLY A 588 24.65 -23.73 8.55
N GLN A 589 23.52 -24.32 8.92
CA GLN A 589 22.74 -23.90 10.09
C GLN A 589 23.52 -23.99 11.40
N GLU A 590 24.31 -25.05 11.62
CA GLU A 590 25.04 -25.26 12.88
C GLU A 590 26.14 -24.22 13.11
N VAL A 591 26.85 -23.83 12.05
CA VAL A 591 27.96 -22.86 12.13
C VAL A 591 27.41 -21.49 12.51
N ILE A 592 26.32 -21.08 11.86
CA ILE A 592 25.67 -19.80 12.11
C ILE A 592 25.02 -19.78 13.50
N THR A 593 24.34 -20.85 13.89
CA THR A 593 23.69 -20.94 15.22
C THR A 593 24.71 -20.78 16.35
N LYS A 594 25.89 -21.41 16.24
CA LYS A 594 26.97 -21.25 17.23
C LYS A 594 27.46 -19.80 17.33
N ARG A 595 27.57 -19.09 16.20
CA ARG A 595 27.94 -17.66 16.21
C ARG A 595 26.88 -16.81 16.89
N TYR A 596 25.60 -17.09 16.66
CA TYR A 596 24.51 -16.38 17.34
C TYR A 596 24.49 -16.65 18.84
N GLU A 597 24.75 -17.88 19.28
CA GLU A 597 24.91 -18.22 20.70
C GLU A 597 26.08 -17.47 21.33
N GLU A 598 27.23 -17.37 20.65
CA GLU A 598 28.37 -16.58 21.11
C GLU A 598 28.02 -15.09 21.24
N ILE A 599 27.26 -14.53 20.30
CA ILE A 599 26.79 -13.13 20.36
C ILE A 599 25.84 -12.94 21.55
N GLN A 600 24.92 -13.90 21.77
CA GLN A 600 24.01 -13.86 22.91
C GLN A 600 24.75 -13.92 24.26
N GLN A 601 25.78 -14.77 24.36
CA GLN A 601 26.60 -14.86 25.56
C GLN A 601 27.37 -13.56 25.80
N LYS A 602 28.06 -13.04 24.77
CA LYS A 602 28.76 -11.74 24.84
C LYS A 602 27.83 -10.60 25.23
N MET A 603 26.59 -10.60 24.73
CA MET A 603 25.58 -9.63 25.09
C MET A 603 25.27 -9.69 26.59
N THR A 604 24.98 -10.89 27.10
CA THR A 604 24.67 -11.11 28.52
C THR A 604 25.84 -10.71 29.42
N ASP A 605 27.06 -11.10 29.07
CA ASP A 605 28.28 -10.77 29.83
C ASP A 605 28.56 -9.26 29.86
N LYS A 606 28.34 -8.57 28.73
CA LYS A 606 28.57 -7.12 28.64
C LYS A 606 27.53 -6.33 29.43
N PHE A 607 26.26 -6.73 29.37
CA PHE A 607 25.23 -6.11 30.20
C PHE A 607 25.50 -6.35 31.69
N ALA A 608 25.93 -7.56 32.08
CA ALA A 608 26.37 -7.83 33.46
C ALA A 608 27.54 -6.93 33.90
N ALA A 609 28.53 -6.70 33.05
CA ALA A 609 29.65 -5.81 33.36
C ALA A 609 29.21 -4.34 33.57
N VAL A 610 28.28 -3.84 32.75
CA VAL A 610 27.71 -2.48 32.89
C VAL A 610 26.88 -2.36 34.19
N MET A 611 26.24 -3.45 34.62
CA MET A 611 25.56 -3.51 35.91
C MET A 611 26.54 -3.45 37.09
N ASP A 612 27.64 -4.20 37.03
CA ASP A 612 28.64 -4.29 38.12
C ASP A 612 29.43 -2.99 38.30
N GLU A 613 29.75 -2.26 37.22
CA GLU A 613 30.37 -0.93 37.32
C GLU A 613 29.53 0.04 38.16
N ASN A 614 28.19 -0.12 38.18
CA ASN A 614 27.31 0.69 39.01
C ASN A 614 27.48 0.39 40.50
N LEU A 615 27.52 -0.90 40.86
CA LEU A 615 27.74 -1.36 42.24
C LEU A 615 29.07 -0.85 42.79
N GLN A 616 30.14 -0.90 41.99
CA GLN A 616 31.44 -0.38 42.39
C GLN A 616 31.45 1.16 42.49
N SER A 617 30.81 1.88 41.57
CA SER A 617 30.71 3.35 41.66
C SER A 617 29.89 3.81 42.87
N THR A 618 28.82 3.08 43.20
CA THR A 618 27.94 3.36 44.33
C THR A 618 28.64 3.04 45.65
N GLN A 619 29.35 1.90 45.74
CA GLN A 619 30.19 1.56 46.88
C GLN A 619 31.38 2.52 47.06
N ASN A 620 31.99 3.00 45.99
CA ASN A 620 33.09 3.98 46.06
C ASN A 620 32.57 5.37 46.48
N LYS A 621 31.38 5.79 46.06
CA LYS A 621 30.72 7.01 46.58
C LYS A 621 30.38 6.87 48.06
N LEU A 622 29.91 5.70 48.51
CA LEU A 622 29.66 5.40 49.92
C LEU A 622 30.96 5.35 50.75
N LYS A 623 32.07 4.83 50.20
CA LYS A 623 33.39 4.83 50.86
C LYS A 623 34.02 6.22 50.92
N LEU A 624 33.85 7.06 49.89
CA LEU A 624 34.29 8.46 49.92
C LEU A 624 33.48 9.29 50.92
N ALA A 625 32.17 9.01 51.06
CA ALA A 625 31.30 9.71 52.02
C ALA A 625 31.61 9.40 53.49
N HIS A 626 32.29 8.28 53.78
CA HIS A 626 32.71 7.91 55.15
C HIS A 626 34.13 8.39 55.52
N GLY A 627 34.86 9.05 54.60
CA GLY A 627 36.27 9.42 54.77
C GLY A 627 36.56 10.87 55.13
N HIS A 628 35.57 11.77 55.14
CA HIS A 628 35.78 13.18 55.48
C HIS A 628 34.66 13.70 56.39
N ILE A 629 34.84 13.50 57.69
CA ILE A 629 34.24 14.35 58.72
C ILE A 629 35.39 15.22 59.23
N ASP A 630 35.55 16.39 58.65
CA ASP A 630 36.28 17.48 59.29
C ASP A 630 35.66 18.83 58.93
N THR A 631 35.39 19.56 59.99
CA THR A 631 34.74 20.87 60.08
C THR A 631 35.55 21.96 59.39
N ALA A 632 35.13 22.39 58.20
CA ALA A 632 35.28 23.77 57.68
C ALA A 632 34.79 23.87 56.22
N PHE A 633 33.48 23.81 55.98
CA PHE A 633 32.90 24.28 54.70
C PHE A 633 31.42 24.62 54.91
N PHE A 634 31.17 25.61 55.76
CA PHE A 634 29.84 26.17 56.00
C PHE A 634 29.82 27.62 55.54
N LEU A 635 30.03 27.84 54.24
CA LEU A 635 29.74 29.08 53.51
C LEU A 635 30.13 28.82 52.05
N ILE A 636 29.24 29.15 51.10
CA ILE A 636 29.31 28.93 49.64
C ILE A 636 28.69 27.61 49.18
N LEU A 637 27.35 27.57 49.15
CA LEU A 637 26.50 27.04 48.07
C LEU A 637 25.05 26.93 48.55
N PHE A 638 24.43 28.07 48.80
CA PHE A 638 22.97 28.25 48.68
C PHE A 638 22.78 29.65 48.10
N GLN A 639 23.02 29.80 46.80
CA GLN A 639 22.30 30.82 46.05
C GLN A 639 20.91 30.23 45.82
N PRO A 640 19.83 30.85 46.32
CA PRO A 640 18.51 30.53 45.80
C PRO A 640 18.51 30.95 44.34
N LEU A 641 18.07 30.05 43.45
CA LEU A 641 17.61 30.42 42.11
C LEU A 641 16.61 31.55 42.31
N THR A 642 16.94 32.74 41.81
CA THR A 642 16.01 33.87 41.80
C THR A 642 14.79 33.45 40.98
N PRO A 643 13.57 33.39 41.55
CA PRO A 643 12.38 33.29 40.74
C PRO A 643 12.30 34.54 39.87
N ARG A 644 12.08 34.37 38.57
CA ARG A 644 11.81 35.50 37.68
C ARG A 644 10.58 36.23 38.24
N THR A 645 10.72 37.54 38.42
CA THR A 645 9.69 38.36 39.05
C THR A 645 8.48 38.49 38.12
N MET A 646 7.27 38.40 38.69
CA MET A 646 5.94 38.61 38.08
C MET A 646 5.88 39.63 36.92
N SER A 647 6.71 40.69 36.98
CA SER A 647 6.74 41.77 36.00
C SER A 647 7.23 41.39 34.61
N GLU A 648 8.13 40.40 34.43
CA GLU A 648 8.67 40.11 33.09
C GLU A 648 7.72 39.24 32.26
N GLU A 649 7.23 38.13 32.81
CA GLU A 649 6.37 37.19 32.07
C GLU A 649 4.99 37.79 31.74
N LEU A 650 4.42 38.57 32.66
CA LEU A 650 3.19 39.31 32.41
C LEU A 650 3.38 40.42 31.36
N GLN A 651 4.53 41.08 31.35
CA GLN A 651 4.82 42.15 30.41
C GLN A 651 5.07 41.62 28.99
N ASP A 652 5.75 40.48 28.88
CA ASP A 652 5.92 39.75 27.61
C ASP A 652 4.56 39.27 27.06
N GLU A 653 3.67 38.75 27.91
CA GLU A 653 2.33 38.32 27.49
C GLU A 653 1.44 39.49 27.06
N VAL A 654 1.52 40.63 27.76
CA VAL A 654 0.81 41.87 27.40
C VAL A 654 1.31 42.42 26.06
N GLU A 655 2.62 42.43 25.83
CA GLU A 655 3.21 42.88 24.55
C GLU A 655 2.82 41.94 23.41
N ALA A 656 2.81 40.63 23.65
CA ALA A 656 2.38 39.63 22.67
C ALA A 656 0.90 39.81 22.28
N ILE A 657 -0.01 39.93 23.25
CA ILE A 657 -1.45 40.08 22.99
C ILE A 657 -1.76 41.38 22.25
N ASN A 658 -1.16 42.49 22.67
CA ASN A 658 -1.33 43.77 21.97
C ASN A 658 -0.74 43.74 20.55
N SER A 659 0.36 43.02 20.34
CA SER A 659 0.91 42.81 19.00
C SER A 659 0.01 41.96 18.10
N ILE A 660 -0.77 41.03 18.68
CA ILE A 660 -1.63 40.11 17.93
C ILE A 660 -2.99 40.73 17.60
N TYR A 661 -3.64 41.37 18.57
CA TYR A 661 -5.02 41.88 18.42
C TYR A 661 -5.11 43.42 18.23
N GLY A 662 -3.97 44.12 18.32
CA GLY A 662 -3.85 45.57 18.13
C GLY A 662 -3.56 46.33 19.43
N ASP A 663 -2.90 47.49 19.29
CA ASP A 663 -2.53 48.36 20.41
C ASP A 663 -3.79 48.79 21.19
N GLY A 664 -3.91 48.32 22.44
CA GLY A 664 -5.06 48.59 23.31
C GLY A 664 -5.96 47.38 23.61
N SER A 665 -5.56 46.17 23.22
CA SER A 665 -6.28 44.93 23.52
C SER A 665 -6.19 44.52 24.98
N LEU A 666 -5.05 44.76 25.63
CA LEU A 666 -4.85 44.56 27.07
C LEU A 666 -4.13 45.77 27.66
N VAL A 667 -4.81 46.54 28.52
CA VAL A 667 -4.34 47.84 29.04
C VAL A 667 -4.38 47.85 30.57
N PRO A 668 -3.33 48.34 31.27
CA PRO A 668 -3.37 48.49 32.72
C PRO A 668 -4.44 49.52 33.15
N SER A 669 -5.10 49.28 34.27
CA SER A 669 -6.07 50.21 34.86
C SER A 669 -5.33 51.31 35.64
N ASP A 670 -5.78 52.57 35.54
CA ASP A 670 -5.16 53.71 36.22
C ASP A 670 -5.18 53.63 37.77
N ASP A 671 -6.03 52.76 38.35
CA ASP A 671 -6.26 52.66 39.79
C ASP A 671 -5.32 51.68 40.54
N ASP A 672 -4.83 50.63 39.88
CA ASP A 672 -4.07 49.53 40.50
C ASP A 672 -3.22 48.79 39.44
N SER A 673 -1.90 48.66 39.68
CA SER A 673 -0.96 48.02 38.76
C SER A 673 -1.17 46.51 38.58
N SER A 674 -1.98 45.87 39.44
CA SER A 674 -2.33 44.45 39.34
C SER A 674 -3.57 44.19 38.48
N ILE A 675 -4.25 45.24 37.98
CA ILE A 675 -5.52 45.14 37.28
C ILE A 675 -5.40 45.60 35.83
N TYR A 676 -5.86 44.76 34.91
CA TYR A 676 -5.84 45.02 33.48
C TYR A 676 -7.25 44.95 32.88
N ILE A 677 -7.47 45.72 31.83
CA ILE A 677 -8.69 45.74 31.03
C ILE A 677 -8.39 45.01 29.72
N LEU A 678 -9.06 43.88 29.51
CA LEU A 678 -9.00 43.08 28.30
C LEU A 678 -10.18 43.43 27.38
N ASN A 679 -9.89 43.90 26.19
CA ASN A 679 -10.87 44.13 25.12
C ASN A 679 -10.92 42.88 24.24
N LEU A 680 -12.05 42.16 24.30
CA LEU A 680 -12.23 40.93 23.54
C LEU A 680 -12.48 41.22 22.04
N PRO A 681 -11.89 40.43 21.12
CA PRO A 681 -12.04 40.63 19.68
C PRO A 681 -13.49 40.43 19.19
N GLY A 682 -13.86 41.06 18.07
CA GLY A 682 -15.18 40.88 17.44
C GLY A 682 -16.32 41.74 17.99
N GLY A 683 -16.01 42.81 18.73
CA GLY A 683 -17.01 43.73 19.30
C GLY A 683 -17.71 43.18 20.55
N ALA A 684 -17.06 42.27 21.28
CA ALA A 684 -17.53 41.70 22.55
C ALA A 684 -17.28 42.65 23.75
N SER A 685 -17.82 42.29 24.92
CA SER A 685 -17.69 43.10 26.14
C SER A 685 -16.23 43.17 26.63
N SER A 686 -15.78 44.31 27.14
CA SER A 686 -14.45 44.44 27.78
C SER A 686 -14.49 43.87 29.21
N LEU A 687 -13.47 43.13 29.62
CA LEU A 687 -13.38 42.46 30.92
C LEU A 687 -12.27 43.08 31.79
N ARG A 688 -12.49 43.12 33.11
CA ARG A 688 -11.51 43.57 34.11
C ARG A 688 -10.89 42.35 34.79
N LEU A 689 -9.58 42.17 34.65
CA LEU A 689 -8.80 41.05 35.15
C LEU A 689 -7.85 41.51 36.24
N LYS A 690 -7.73 40.73 37.32
CA LYS A 690 -6.74 40.95 38.38
C LYS A 690 -5.71 39.83 38.37
N PHE A 691 -4.45 40.17 38.21
CA PHE A 691 -3.35 39.21 38.24
C PHE A 691 -2.84 39.04 39.68
N PRO A 692 -2.66 37.81 40.16
CA PRO A 692 -2.04 37.56 41.46
C PRO A 692 -0.52 37.80 41.38
N SER A 693 0.11 38.06 42.52
CA SER A 693 1.54 38.41 42.59
C SER A 693 2.49 37.25 42.21
N ASP A 694 1.96 36.03 42.12
CA ASP A 694 2.65 34.79 41.78
C ASP A 694 2.27 34.24 40.38
N TYR A 695 1.56 35.03 39.55
CA TYR A 695 1.33 34.70 38.14
C TYR A 695 2.67 34.42 37.41
N PRO A 696 2.79 33.35 36.60
CA PRO A 696 1.75 32.42 36.11
C PRO A 696 1.47 31.17 36.98
N SER A 697 1.91 31.15 38.24
CA SER A 697 1.66 30.01 39.14
C SER A 697 0.19 29.91 39.61
N GLN A 698 -0.54 31.03 39.59
CA GLN A 698 -2.00 31.07 39.83
C GLN A 698 -2.71 31.82 38.70
N PRO A 699 -3.95 31.42 38.33
CA PRO A 699 -4.67 32.05 37.22
C PRO A 699 -5.14 33.47 37.59
N PRO A 700 -5.29 34.37 36.59
CA PRO A 700 -5.86 35.69 36.83
C PRO A 700 -7.33 35.59 37.20
N THR A 701 -7.78 36.45 38.11
CA THR A 701 -9.18 36.50 38.55
C THR A 701 -9.99 37.50 37.72
N VAL A 702 -11.08 37.05 37.10
CA VAL A 702 -11.99 37.92 36.35
C VAL A 702 -12.92 38.67 37.32
N LEU A 703 -12.68 39.97 37.53
CA LEU A 703 -13.42 40.82 38.47
C LEU A 703 -14.82 41.19 37.99
N GLY A 704 -14.99 41.44 36.67
CA GLY A 704 -16.25 41.95 36.12
C GLY A 704 -16.14 42.42 34.68
N THR A 705 -17.25 42.83 34.07
CA THR A 705 -17.27 43.55 32.79
C THR A 705 -16.95 45.02 32.99
N HIS A 706 -15.99 45.56 32.25
CA HIS A 706 -15.67 46.99 32.23
C HIS A 706 -16.67 47.78 31.37
N HIS A 707 -16.98 47.30 30.16
CA HIS A 707 -18.00 47.86 29.26
C HIS A 707 -18.73 46.73 28.54
N SER A 708 -20.07 46.73 28.52
CA SER A 708 -20.87 45.76 27.77
C SER A 708 -21.05 46.22 26.32
N SER A 709 -20.82 45.34 25.34
CA SER A 709 -21.03 45.71 23.94
C SER A 709 -22.51 45.77 23.54
N GLY A 710 -22.86 46.78 22.73
CA GLY A 710 -23.97 46.69 21.78
C GLY A 710 -25.41 46.65 22.31
N GLY A 711 -25.74 47.17 23.49
CA GLY A 711 -27.14 47.47 23.88
C GLY A 711 -28.09 46.27 24.10
N VAL A 712 -27.59 45.03 24.06
CA VAL A 712 -28.39 43.82 24.33
C VAL A 712 -28.31 43.48 25.82
N LYS A 713 -29.47 43.48 26.52
CA LYS A 713 -29.55 43.08 27.94
C LYS A 713 -29.06 41.63 28.11
N GLY A 714 -28.00 41.44 28.89
CA GLY A 714 -27.47 40.12 29.27
C GLY A 714 -26.26 39.62 28.49
N ALA A 715 -25.75 40.36 27.49
CA ALA A 715 -24.56 39.96 26.73
C ALA A 715 -23.29 39.92 27.61
N GLY A 716 -23.05 40.97 28.41
CA GLY A 716 -21.85 41.02 29.26
C GLY A 716 -21.78 39.92 30.34
N ALA A 717 -22.93 39.47 30.88
CA ALA A 717 -22.96 38.38 31.85
C ALA A 717 -22.66 37.02 31.19
N ARG A 718 -23.08 36.85 29.93
CA ARG A 718 -22.81 35.66 29.12
C ARG A 718 -21.33 35.59 28.75
N ASP A 719 -20.78 36.67 28.20
CA ASP A 719 -19.38 36.75 27.78
C ASP A 719 -18.44 36.49 28.97
N LEU A 720 -18.77 37.06 30.13
CA LEU A 720 -18.01 36.86 31.36
C LEU A 720 -18.06 35.41 31.85
N GLY A 721 -19.21 34.73 31.73
CA GLY A 721 -19.32 33.31 32.07
C GLY A 721 -18.46 32.45 31.14
N LEU A 722 -18.59 32.64 29.83
CA LEU A 722 -17.82 31.89 28.82
C LEU A 722 -16.32 32.08 28.99
N PHE A 723 -15.87 33.30 29.28
CA PHE A 723 -14.44 33.57 29.47
C PHE A 723 -13.90 32.94 30.76
N ARG A 724 -14.69 32.87 31.85
CA ARG A 724 -14.27 32.18 33.08
C ARG A 724 -14.11 30.68 32.86
N ASP A 725 -15.02 30.08 32.11
CA ASP A 725 -14.96 28.66 31.78
C ASP A 725 -13.73 28.37 30.90
N ALA A 726 -13.49 29.20 29.87
CA ALA A 726 -12.30 29.10 29.02
C ALA A 726 -10.99 29.24 29.82
N LEU A 727 -10.92 30.22 30.73
CA LEU A 727 -9.73 30.44 31.57
C LEU A 727 -9.45 29.26 32.51
N THR A 728 -10.49 28.61 33.02
CA THR A 728 -10.34 27.45 33.93
C THR A 728 -9.81 26.22 33.19
N GLU A 729 -10.24 26.03 31.94
CA GLU A 729 -9.84 24.88 31.13
C GLU A 729 -8.41 24.99 30.60
N VAL A 730 -8.01 26.20 30.25
CA VAL A 730 -6.72 26.49 29.62
C VAL A 730 -5.58 26.59 30.64
N PHE A 731 -5.87 26.96 31.89
CA PHE A 731 -4.84 27.22 32.87
C PHE A 731 -4.01 25.98 33.24
N GLN A 732 -2.68 26.13 33.18
CA GLN A 732 -1.70 25.18 33.68
C GLN A 732 -0.70 25.90 34.60
N GLU A 733 -0.36 25.29 35.73
CA GLU A 733 0.52 25.89 36.73
C GLU A 733 1.90 26.22 36.14
N GLY A 734 2.29 27.50 36.19
CA GLY A 734 3.60 27.97 35.72
C GLY A 734 3.67 28.36 34.25
N LEU A 735 2.54 28.38 33.52
CA LEU A 735 2.45 28.86 32.13
C LEU A 735 1.49 30.04 31.99
N VAL A 736 1.87 31.00 31.14
CA VAL A 736 0.99 32.12 30.76
C VAL A 736 -0.19 31.60 29.95
N CYS A 737 -1.41 32.08 30.23
CA CYS A 737 -2.65 31.42 29.78
C CYS A 737 -3.68 32.35 29.14
N LEU A 738 -3.42 33.65 29.08
CA LEU A 738 -4.41 34.64 28.69
C LEU A 738 -4.69 34.63 27.18
N PHE A 739 -3.67 34.39 26.37
CA PHE A 739 -3.84 34.27 24.92
C PHE A 739 -4.74 33.07 24.56
N ASP A 740 -4.41 31.90 25.10
CA ASP A 740 -5.14 30.66 24.86
C ASP A 740 -6.59 30.77 25.38
N ALA A 741 -6.81 31.46 26.51
CA ALA A 741 -8.16 31.74 27.03
C ALA A 741 -8.98 32.65 26.10
N VAL A 742 -8.35 33.59 25.38
CA VAL A 742 -9.03 34.45 24.39
C VAL A 742 -9.39 33.67 23.12
N GLU A 743 -8.52 32.77 22.64
CA GLU A 743 -8.84 31.91 21.49
C GLU A 743 -9.97 30.94 21.81
N GLU A 744 -9.92 30.28 22.96
CA GLU A 744 -10.95 29.34 23.39
C GLU A 744 -12.30 30.05 23.63
N PHE A 745 -12.28 31.28 24.16
CA PHE A 745 -13.47 32.12 24.23
C PHE A 745 -14.04 32.41 22.83
N THR A 746 -13.18 32.74 21.86
CA THR A 746 -13.62 33.10 20.50
C THR A 746 -14.26 31.91 19.81
N ARG A 747 -13.67 30.71 19.93
CA ARG A 747 -14.23 29.45 19.41
C ARG A 747 -15.63 29.20 19.98
N ARG A 748 -15.79 29.30 21.30
CA ARG A 748 -17.09 29.10 21.97
C ARG A 748 -18.13 30.15 21.61
N ALA A 749 -17.71 31.40 21.43
CA ALA A 749 -18.58 32.48 21.04
C ALA A 749 -19.11 32.30 19.60
N GLU A 750 -18.32 31.67 18.71
CA GLU A 750 -18.75 31.30 17.36
C GLU A 750 -19.69 30.10 17.36
N GLU A 751 -19.37 29.04 18.11
CA GLU A 751 -20.21 27.84 18.24
C GLU A 751 -21.63 28.18 18.75
N GLN A 752 -21.77 29.15 19.66
CA GLN A 752 -23.08 29.59 20.17
C GLN A 752 -23.85 30.53 19.24
N LYS A 753 -23.23 31.10 18.20
CA LYS A 753 -23.93 31.90 17.18
C LYS A 753 -24.60 31.03 16.12
N SER A 754 -24.23 29.75 16.00
CA SER A 754 -24.77 28.82 15.01
C SER A 754 -25.72 27.77 15.61
N GLU A 755 -27.02 28.09 15.64
CA GLU A 755 -28.12 27.11 15.68
C GLU A 755 -29.27 27.57 14.76
N PRO A 756 -30.11 26.66 14.24
CA PRO A 756 -30.19 26.39 12.81
C PRO A 756 -31.41 27.03 12.12
N GLN A 757 -31.17 27.72 11.00
CA GLN A 757 -32.22 27.98 10.01
C GLN A 757 -32.10 26.97 8.87
N GLU A 758 -33.22 26.29 8.61
CA GLU A 758 -33.43 25.32 7.53
C GLU A 758 -32.86 25.83 6.19
N MET A 759 -31.88 25.11 5.66
CA MET A 759 -31.49 25.18 4.26
C MET A 759 -31.82 23.84 3.60
N GLU A 760 -32.56 23.91 2.50
CA GLU A 760 -32.79 22.82 1.56
C GLU A 760 -31.47 22.19 1.09
N PRO A 761 -31.47 20.90 0.69
CA PRO A 761 -30.25 20.18 0.39
C PRO A 761 -29.55 20.76 -0.84
N LEU A 762 -28.45 21.48 -0.60
CA LEU A 762 -27.47 21.79 -1.64
C LEU A 762 -26.78 20.48 -2.03
N ALA A 763 -26.98 20.09 -3.28
CA ALA A 763 -26.34 18.97 -3.92
C ALA A 763 -24.82 19.02 -3.68
N ALA A 764 -24.28 17.93 -3.16
CA ALA A 764 -22.85 17.69 -3.15
C ALA A 764 -22.35 17.69 -4.60
N SER A 765 -21.66 18.75 -5.00
CA SER A 765 -20.89 18.76 -6.23
C SER A 765 -19.73 17.79 -6.06
N THR A 766 -19.81 16.68 -6.79
CA THR A 766 -18.71 15.79 -7.12
C THR A 766 -17.47 16.57 -7.56
N PRO A 767 -16.24 16.12 -7.20
CA PRO A 767 -15.05 16.63 -7.87
C PRO A 767 -15.07 16.10 -9.30
N GLU A 768 -15.50 16.94 -10.24
CA GLU A 768 -15.25 16.70 -11.66
C GLU A 768 -13.75 16.81 -11.91
N GLU A 769 -13.14 15.73 -12.42
CA GLU A 769 -11.83 15.77 -13.07
C GLU A 769 -11.99 16.55 -14.39
N GLU A 770 -11.86 17.87 -14.33
CA GLU A 770 -11.63 18.66 -15.54
C GLU A 770 -10.20 18.43 -16.03
N TYR A 771 -10.09 17.92 -17.26
CA TYR A 771 -8.89 18.02 -18.08
C TYR A 771 -8.47 19.50 -18.16
N TYR A 772 -7.34 19.87 -17.56
CA TYR A 772 -6.73 21.18 -17.82
C TYR A 772 -6.13 21.18 -19.23
N GLU A 773 -6.80 21.82 -20.19
CA GLU A 773 -6.10 22.54 -21.25
C GLU A 773 -5.16 23.56 -20.56
N GLU A 774 -3.88 23.60 -20.91
CA GLU A 774 -2.95 24.63 -20.40
C GLU A 774 -3.51 26.01 -20.73
N PRO A 775 -3.98 26.79 -19.75
CA PRO A 775 -4.49 28.12 -20.04
C PRO A 775 -3.29 29.04 -20.31
N ASP A 776 -3.29 29.71 -21.45
CA ASP A 776 -2.26 30.68 -21.86
C ASP A 776 -2.42 32.00 -21.07
N PHE A 777 -2.21 31.94 -19.74
CA PHE A 777 -2.17 33.13 -18.90
C PHE A 777 -0.81 33.83 -19.06
N PRO A 778 -0.77 35.16 -19.24
CA PRO A 778 0.49 35.89 -19.30
C PRO A 778 1.28 35.72 -18.00
N PRO A 779 2.62 35.72 -18.05
CA PRO A 779 3.45 35.58 -16.86
C PRO A 779 3.16 36.73 -15.87
N PRO A 780 3.06 36.44 -14.56
CA PRO A 780 2.82 37.45 -13.53
C PRO A 780 3.96 38.44 -13.43
N GLU A 781 3.62 39.71 -13.22
CA GLU A 781 4.55 40.74 -12.76
C GLU A 781 4.61 40.68 -11.22
N TRP A 782 5.67 40.07 -10.69
CA TRP A 782 5.88 39.95 -9.25
C TRP A 782 6.46 41.23 -8.65
N VAL A 783 5.79 41.75 -7.62
CA VAL A 783 6.31 42.82 -6.77
C VAL A 783 6.91 42.20 -5.51
N LEU A 784 8.17 42.57 -5.22
CA LEU A 784 8.93 42.02 -4.10
C LEU A 784 8.91 42.96 -2.90
N SER A 785 8.82 42.40 -1.69
CA SER A 785 9.13 43.12 -0.46
C SER A 785 10.65 43.32 -0.29
N ASP A 786 11.04 44.11 0.72
CA ASP A 786 12.43 44.09 1.17
C ASP A 786 12.79 42.74 1.80
N LEU A 787 14.06 42.36 1.64
CA LEU A 787 14.61 41.14 2.21
C LEU A 787 14.89 41.35 3.70
N VAL A 788 14.17 40.66 4.57
CA VAL A 788 14.38 40.74 6.02
C VAL A 788 15.14 39.51 6.49
N THR A 789 16.28 39.70 7.15
CA THR A 789 17.06 38.62 7.76
C THR A 789 17.17 38.83 9.26
N GLU A 790 16.70 37.85 10.04
CA GLU A 790 16.79 37.87 11.49
C GLU A 790 17.21 36.49 12.01
N SER A 791 18.20 36.45 12.90
CA SER A 791 18.76 35.23 13.48
C SER A 791 19.05 34.13 12.43
N LYS A 792 19.69 34.53 11.32
CA LYS A 792 20.05 33.71 10.14
C LYS A 792 18.87 33.21 9.29
N SER A 793 17.62 33.46 9.69
CA SER A 793 16.46 33.17 8.85
C SER A 793 16.13 34.36 7.97
N THR A 794 15.84 34.11 6.69
CA THR A 794 15.57 35.15 5.70
C THR A 794 14.16 35.03 5.15
N PHE A 795 13.47 36.16 4.98
CA PHE A 795 12.09 36.28 4.55
C PHE A 795 11.96 37.22 3.35
N LEU A 796 11.14 36.83 2.36
CA LEU A 796 10.85 37.62 1.16
C LEU A 796 9.40 37.37 0.72
N ALA A 797 8.61 38.43 0.49
CA ALA A 797 7.27 38.31 -0.08
C ALA A 797 7.29 38.59 -1.60
N HIS A 798 6.53 37.79 -2.34
CA HIS A 798 6.18 37.98 -3.74
C HIS A 798 4.69 38.25 -3.82
N VAL A 799 4.32 39.38 -4.40
CA VAL A 799 2.93 39.81 -4.55
C VAL A 799 2.59 39.94 -6.02
N ALA A 800 1.45 39.38 -6.41
CA ALA A 800 0.92 39.50 -7.77
C ALA A 800 -0.60 39.71 -7.74
N ARG A 801 -1.11 40.39 -8.77
CA ARG A 801 -2.56 40.55 -8.97
C ARG A 801 -3.14 39.29 -9.62
N VAL A 802 -4.31 38.88 -9.16
CA VAL A 802 -5.02 37.67 -9.64
C VAL A 802 -6.50 37.97 -9.81
N THR A 803 -7.08 37.46 -10.90
CA THR A 803 -8.48 37.68 -11.26
C THR A 803 -9.32 36.40 -11.20
N SER A 804 -8.69 35.23 -11.10
CA SER A 804 -9.40 33.95 -10.96
C SER A 804 -8.64 32.96 -10.06
N PRO A 805 -9.35 32.06 -9.35
CA PRO A 805 -8.70 31.00 -8.56
C PRO A 805 -7.76 30.11 -9.37
N GLY A 806 -8.10 29.84 -10.64
CA GLY A 806 -7.25 29.08 -11.56
C GLY A 806 -5.92 29.80 -11.86
N GLN A 807 -5.97 31.13 -12.06
CA GLN A 807 -4.78 31.95 -12.26
C GLN A 807 -3.87 31.99 -11.02
N ALA A 808 -4.44 32.06 -9.81
CA ALA A 808 -3.68 32.02 -8.56
C ALA A 808 -2.89 30.70 -8.40
N ARG A 809 -3.54 29.55 -8.66
CA ARG A 809 -2.89 28.24 -8.61
C ARG A 809 -1.77 28.12 -9.65
N TYR A 810 -2.00 28.59 -10.87
CA TYR A 810 -1.01 28.56 -11.95
C TYR A 810 0.23 29.43 -11.64
N TYR A 811 0.03 30.64 -11.11
CA TYR A 811 1.14 31.55 -10.79
C TYR A 811 2.05 31.03 -9.67
N VAL A 812 1.50 30.34 -8.66
CA VAL A 812 2.31 29.66 -7.64
C VAL A 812 3.18 28.56 -8.26
N GLN A 813 2.59 27.72 -9.14
CA GLN A 813 3.34 26.68 -9.85
C GLN A 813 4.45 27.27 -10.73
N LEU A 814 4.17 28.36 -11.44
CA LEU A 814 5.14 29.04 -12.29
C LEU A 814 6.29 29.64 -11.47
N LEU A 815 6.01 30.26 -10.32
CA LEU A 815 7.03 30.84 -9.42
C LEU A 815 8.00 29.76 -8.91
N LEU A 816 7.47 28.60 -8.50
CA LEU A 816 8.26 27.44 -8.07
C LEU A 816 9.04 26.82 -9.24
N ALA A 817 8.49 26.86 -10.46
CA ALA A 817 9.15 26.39 -11.67
C ALA A 817 10.29 27.31 -12.13
N SER A 818 10.13 28.63 -11.99
CA SER A 818 11.08 29.62 -12.51
C SER A 818 12.31 29.84 -11.62
N ASP A 819 12.15 29.88 -10.29
CA ASP A 819 13.26 30.20 -9.38
C ASP A 819 13.68 29.01 -8.51
N LYS A 820 14.90 28.52 -8.76
CA LYS A 820 15.50 27.40 -8.01
C LYS A 820 15.72 27.73 -6.52
N ARG A 821 15.91 29.01 -6.16
CA ARG A 821 16.13 29.41 -4.76
C ARG A 821 14.83 29.36 -3.95
N ILE A 822 13.71 29.71 -4.58
CA ILE A 822 12.37 29.66 -3.97
C ILE A 822 11.91 28.21 -3.83
N ARG A 823 12.13 27.38 -4.87
CA ARG A 823 11.85 25.93 -4.79
C ARG A 823 12.64 25.21 -3.70
N GLY A 824 13.87 25.66 -3.44
CA GLY A 824 14.73 25.12 -2.38
C GLY A 824 14.57 25.83 -1.03
N ALA A 825 13.63 26.76 -0.90
CA ALA A 825 13.34 27.43 0.38
C ALA A 825 12.70 26.46 1.38
N THR A 826 12.75 26.81 2.66
CA THR A 826 12.24 25.95 3.72
C THR A 826 10.72 25.95 3.76
N HIS A 827 10.10 27.11 3.52
CA HIS A 827 8.64 27.27 3.44
C HIS A 827 8.29 28.36 2.42
N ASN A 828 7.25 28.13 1.61
CA ASN A 828 6.63 29.03 0.64
C ASN A 828 5.14 29.15 0.96
N MET A 829 4.81 29.98 1.95
CA MET A 829 3.44 30.16 2.43
C MET A 829 2.66 31.04 1.45
N THR A 830 1.38 30.74 1.20
CA THR A 830 0.55 31.50 0.24
C THR A 830 -0.79 31.94 0.83
N ALA A 831 -1.30 33.08 0.38
CA ALA A 831 -2.64 33.55 0.68
C ALA A 831 -3.18 34.42 -0.48
N TRP A 832 -4.46 34.27 -0.82
CA TRP A 832 -5.09 35.07 -1.87
C TRP A 832 -6.58 35.32 -1.64
N ARG A 833 -7.08 36.44 -2.18
CA ARG A 833 -8.49 36.85 -2.13
C ARG A 833 -8.89 37.44 -3.48
N ILE A 834 -9.97 36.94 -4.06
CA ILE A 834 -10.44 37.28 -5.41
C ILE A 834 -11.95 37.53 -5.40
N ARG A 835 -12.41 38.56 -6.11
CA ARG A 835 -13.83 38.83 -6.32
C ARG A 835 -14.34 38.02 -7.51
N GLY A 836 -15.37 37.21 -7.28
CA GLY A 836 -16.05 36.44 -8.32
C GLY A 836 -17.10 37.27 -9.08
N PRO A 837 -17.64 36.74 -10.19
CA PRO A 837 -18.76 37.37 -10.88
C PRO A 837 -20.02 37.41 -9.98
N GLY A 838 -20.47 38.61 -9.62
CA GLY A 838 -21.63 38.83 -8.74
C GLY A 838 -21.24 39.22 -7.31
N ALA A 839 -21.99 38.73 -6.31
CA ALA A 839 -21.70 38.94 -4.88
C ALA A 839 -20.81 37.84 -4.27
N SER A 840 -20.30 36.90 -5.09
CA SER A 840 -19.42 35.81 -4.65
C SER A 840 -17.99 36.29 -4.45
N SER A 841 -17.34 35.85 -3.37
CA SER A 841 -15.91 36.07 -3.12
C SER A 841 -15.21 34.74 -2.88
N PHE A 842 -13.99 34.60 -3.39
CA PHE A 842 -13.16 33.41 -3.24
C PHE A 842 -11.89 33.77 -2.48
N GLN A 843 -11.51 32.94 -1.51
CA GLN A 843 -10.28 33.12 -0.74
C GLN A 843 -9.74 31.76 -0.31
N ASP A 844 -8.41 31.63 -0.24
CA ASP A 844 -7.73 30.39 0.12
C ASP A 844 -6.32 30.71 0.65
N CYS A 845 -5.72 29.77 1.39
CA CYS A 845 -4.36 29.91 1.92
C CYS A 845 -3.65 28.55 2.09
N ASP A 846 -2.33 28.57 2.01
CA ASP A 846 -1.46 27.40 2.25
C ASP A 846 -0.33 27.79 3.21
N ASP A 847 -0.19 27.01 4.27
CA ASP A 847 0.80 27.20 5.33
C ASP A 847 2.19 26.62 4.96
N ASP A 848 2.27 25.75 3.94
CA ASP A 848 3.50 25.04 3.52
C ASP A 848 4.38 24.55 4.68
N GLY A 849 3.76 23.87 5.66
CA GLY A 849 4.43 23.30 6.82
C GLY A 849 4.79 24.28 7.95
N GLU A 850 4.57 25.60 7.79
CA GLU A 850 4.67 26.60 8.85
C GLU A 850 3.28 26.87 9.45
N ALA A 851 2.89 26.05 10.43
CA ALA A 851 1.53 26.02 10.98
C ALA A 851 0.95 27.41 11.29
N ALA A 852 -0.25 27.68 10.74
CA ALA A 852 -1.03 28.91 10.86
C ALA A 852 -0.48 30.17 10.16
N ALA A 853 0.59 30.07 9.36
CA ALA A 853 1.17 31.24 8.69
C ALA A 853 0.32 31.76 7.51
N GLY A 854 -0.17 30.88 6.64
CA GLY A 854 -1.09 31.18 5.54
C GLY A 854 -2.42 31.73 6.03
N GLY A 855 -3.00 31.14 7.07
CA GLY A 855 -4.20 31.66 7.73
C GLY A 855 -4.03 33.08 8.28
N ARG A 856 -2.89 33.39 8.92
CA ARG A 856 -2.55 34.74 9.42
C ARG A 856 -2.37 35.75 8.29
N MET A 857 -1.74 35.36 7.19
CA MET A 857 -1.60 36.21 6.01
C MET A 857 -2.95 36.49 5.35
N LEU A 858 -3.83 35.50 5.28
CA LEU A 858 -5.19 35.68 4.77
C LEU A 858 -5.99 36.66 5.66
N HIS A 859 -5.88 36.52 6.98
CA HIS A 859 -6.48 37.45 7.92
C HIS A 859 -5.93 38.87 7.78
N LEU A 860 -4.61 39.03 7.58
CA LEU A 860 -3.99 40.33 7.28
C LEU A 860 -4.60 40.97 6.02
N MET A 861 -4.80 40.19 4.95
CA MET A 861 -5.44 40.68 3.72
C MET A 861 -6.91 41.05 3.94
N GLN A 862 -7.63 40.38 4.85
CA GLN A 862 -8.99 40.74 5.26
C GLN A 862 -9.03 42.07 6.01
N VAL A 863 -8.15 42.25 7.00
CA VAL A 863 -8.06 43.48 7.79
C VAL A 863 -7.66 44.68 6.93
N MET A 864 -6.80 44.47 5.94
CA MET A 864 -6.35 45.51 5.02
C MET A 864 -7.33 45.72 3.83
N ASP A 865 -8.45 45.00 3.79
CA ASP A 865 -9.44 44.99 2.71
C ASP A 865 -8.82 44.83 1.30
N VAL A 866 -7.81 43.97 1.18
CA VAL A 866 -7.12 43.69 -0.09
C VAL A 866 -7.89 42.62 -0.85
N TRP A 867 -8.19 42.92 -2.12
CA TRP A 867 -8.89 42.06 -3.07
C TRP A 867 -8.12 41.96 -4.39
N ASP A 868 -8.37 40.87 -5.13
CA ASP A 868 -7.81 40.55 -6.45
C ASP A 868 -6.27 40.46 -6.44
N ALA A 869 -5.73 39.87 -5.36
CA ALA A 869 -4.30 39.76 -5.12
C ALA A 869 -3.91 38.43 -4.45
N MET A 870 -2.66 38.03 -4.69
CA MET A 870 -1.99 36.90 -4.06
C MET A 870 -0.69 37.37 -3.42
N VAL A 871 -0.36 36.76 -2.28
CA VAL A 871 0.92 36.94 -1.60
C VAL A 871 1.55 35.57 -1.37
N VAL A 872 2.83 35.43 -1.72
CA VAL A 872 3.66 34.27 -1.42
C VAL A 872 4.84 34.72 -0.57
N VAL A 873 4.93 34.27 0.67
CA VAL A 873 6.08 34.56 1.55
C VAL A 873 7.01 33.36 1.54
N THR A 874 8.23 33.58 1.08
CA THR A 874 9.30 32.60 1.06
C THR A 874 10.22 32.79 2.27
N ARG A 875 10.47 31.70 3.00
CA ARG A 875 11.36 31.66 4.16
C ARG A 875 12.51 30.67 3.94
N TRP A 876 13.74 31.13 4.17
CA TRP A 876 14.91 30.28 4.31
C TRP A 876 15.31 30.17 5.78
N TYR A 877 15.27 28.97 6.34
CA TYR A 877 15.58 28.72 7.75
C TYR A 877 17.09 28.69 8.01
N GLY A 878 17.53 29.49 9.00
CA GLY A 878 18.94 29.66 9.34
C GLY A 878 19.49 28.79 10.47
N GLY A 879 18.71 27.84 10.99
CA GLY A 879 19.13 26.95 12.08
C GLY A 879 18.82 27.42 13.51
N VAL A 880 18.20 28.61 13.69
CA VAL A 880 17.78 29.14 15.00
C VAL A 880 16.26 29.28 15.04
N GLN A 881 15.61 28.68 16.04
CA GLN A 881 14.16 28.78 16.21
C GLN A 881 13.77 30.20 16.67
N LEU A 882 12.90 30.85 15.90
CA LEU A 882 12.43 32.23 16.14
C LEU A 882 11.18 32.29 17.06
N GLY A 883 10.59 31.15 17.42
CA GLY A 883 9.37 31.10 18.23
C GLY A 883 8.21 31.91 17.61
N PRO A 884 7.34 32.53 18.42
CA PRO A 884 6.21 33.35 17.94
C PRO A 884 6.62 34.56 17.08
N ARG A 885 7.84 35.08 17.27
CA ARG A 885 8.37 36.25 16.55
C ARG A 885 8.48 36.04 15.04
N ARG A 886 8.55 34.80 14.56
CA ARG A 886 8.52 34.48 13.12
C ARG A 886 7.23 34.95 12.44
N PHE A 887 6.09 34.88 13.13
CA PHE A 887 4.80 35.27 12.56
C PHE A 887 4.68 36.79 12.41
N ALA A 888 5.28 37.55 13.34
CA ALA A 888 5.39 39.00 13.21
C ALA A 888 6.19 39.40 11.97
N LEU A 889 7.31 38.70 11.71
CA LEU A 889 8.14 38.93 10.52
C LEU A 889 7.42 38.57 9.22
N ILE A 890 6.71 37.43 9.18
CA ILE A 890 5.93 37.01 8.01
C ILE A 890 4.87 38.07 7.68
N ASN A 891 4.12 38.53 8.68
CA ASN A 891 3.10 39.56 8.48
C ASN A 891 3.70 40.92 8.07
N ALA A 892 4.83 41.31 8.64
CA ALA A 892 5.51 42.56 8.28
C ALA A 892 6.00 42.53 6.82
N VAL A 893 6.59 41.42 6.39
CA VAL A 893 7.12 41.23 5.03
C VAL A 893 5.97 41.11 4.01
N ALA A 894 4.88 40.41 4.34
CA ALA A 894 3.67 40.36 3.53
C ALA A 894 3.03 41.75 3.36
N ARG A 895 2.92 42.52 4.45
CA ARG A 895 2.41 43.90 4.44
C ARG A 895 3.26 44.81 3.57
N ASP A 896 4.58 44.77 3.72
CA ASP A 896 5.51 45.57 2.89
C ASP A 896 5.34 45.24 1.40
N GLY A 897 5.25 43.96 1.05
CA GLY A 897 4.99 43.53 -0.33
C GLY A 897 3.65 44.07 -0.88
N LEU A 898 2.58 44.01 -0.09
CA LEU A 898 1.26 44.52 -0.48
C LEU A 898 1.24 46.06 -0.66
N VAL A 899 1.95 46.79 0.20
CA VAL A 899 2.10 48.24 0.10
C VAL A 899 2.90 48.63 -1.15
N LYS A 900 4.02 47.95 -1.41
CA LYS A 900 4.84 48.17 -2.62
C LYS A 900 4.09 47.83 -3.91
N ALA A 901 3.20 46.85 -3.87
CA ALA A 901 2.32 46.51 -4.99
C ALA A 901 1.22 47.56 -5.24
N GLY A 902 1.15 48.62 -4.42
CA GLY A 902 0.16 49.70 -4.53
C GLY A 902 -1.27 49.25 -4.24
N LEU A 903 -1.44 48.12 -3.55
CA LEU A 903 -2.75 47.56 -3.18
C LEU A 903 -3.31 48.18 -1.90
N VAL A 904 -2.48 48.94 -1.17
CA VAL A 904 -2.80 49.57 0.11
C VAL A 904 -2.26 51.01 0.08
N LYS A 905 -3.06 52.00 0.50
CA LYS A 905 -2.63 53.40 0.63
C LYS A 905 -2.04 53.64 2.03
N GLU A 906 -0.79 54.10 2.13
CA GLU A 906 -0.25 54.56 3.42
C GLU A 906 -0.90 55.88 3.86
N GLU A 907 -1.40 55.95 5.09
CA GLU A 907 -1.60 57.22 5.79
C GLU A 907 -0.25 57.73 6.31
N LYS A 908 0.29 58.78 5.69
CA LYS A 908 1.48 59.47 6.21
C LYS A 908 1.13 60.16 7.54
N GLN A 909 1.65 59.65 8.66
CA GLN A 909 1.69 60.40 9.92
C GLN A 909 2.59 61.63 9.78
N GLU A 910 1.99 62.81 9.65
CA GLU A 910 2.69 64.08 9.81
C GLU A 910 3.18 64.22 11.26
N LYS A 911 4.51 64.24 11.43
CA LYS A 911 5.17 64.66 12.68
C LYS A 911 4.75 66.08 13.03
N LYS A 912 3.85 66.24 14.01
CA LYS A 912 3.69 67.51 14.73
C LYS A 912 4.99 67.82 15.49
N ARG A 913 5.73 68.82 14.98
CA ARG A 913 6.85 69.46 15.69
C ARG A 913 6.33 70.16 16.95
N GLY A 914 6.72 69.67 18.12
CA GLY A 914 6.75 70.43 19.36
C GLY A 914 8.10 71.13 19.51
N LYS A 915 8.06 72.39 19.92
CA LYS A 915 9.22 73.22 20.30
C LYS A 915 9.93 72.67 21.53
#